data_AF-V5FRS1-F1
#
_entry.id   AF-V5FRS1-F1
#
_cell.length_a   1.000
_cell.length_b   1.000
_cell.length_c   1.000
_cell.angle_alpha   90.00
_cell.angle_beta   90.00
_cell.angle_gamma   90.00
#
_symmetry.space_group_name_H-M   'P 1'
#
loop_
_entity.id
_entity.type
_entity.pdbx_description
1 polymer ?
#
loop_
_entity_poly.entity_id
_entity_poly.type
_entity_poly.pdbx_seq_one_letter_code
_entity_poly.pdbx_strand_id
1 'polypeptide(L)'
;MSGGIPHLPPPSGLPNPLDSLRERRRHLREPEETEGLMFIENYLYRSDPFRSTTVNHPLPYPISIIYAGDTINAEASEHYEPIADILKDHRFRGRYDINVVEIARPEYPDGEPTTTLLIQYYDGAIFPHVPGRACDEIRDLLRRNLIDIHVEIVHLEHCFRPSLFAISPEHPTVPAYEQAKRDLIQILSKEFRDNWRSLCLFQVGSSKEKAVASIVILLDPRTSANFSNIGFCTLREVRRSLDPETPLQIEFLPGAVSPFPGDTGPPGSSPSQGSGGGAIPIPQLHLMDEVGRLQRGMSIGIKGAQGEGTMGGFVTFKRNNVTYQGILTSYHAVRPDNPAVTLADRKGISIDDSNRPKIEIVYPATKDARATKRQAQADYDKSKTDLRFLTERRDQNVAIGRGVTDRELKRIEDLEGQYQLDEQTLRSVKHLPSKIGDVIFASGIRIMGSKLLDWAFVEITEPNVKKFFRCDLMPRIPYVQRPAMDRGDVISFHHEGGMLNGIEAMKKGDYYVMVGRSSDIRVGRCNGTLISRHWRSGEVRYNENGDAVQASQVTEETVVIGEKVEHEVVQGPFCHPGDSGAFLINADGFVCGLLYGYLDAMVRRNEYTHAGLVICMSDVRSSAQALNHVEIDLPFP
;
A
#
# COMPACT_ATOMS: atom_id res chain seq x y z
N MET A 1 -43.81 -60.40 -21.21
CA MET A 1 -43.76 -59.28 -20.25
C MET A 1 -42.56 -59.52 -19.36
N SER A 2 -41.47 -58.79 -19.60
CA SER A 2 -40.21 -58.91 -18.86
C SER A 2 -39.81 -57.49 -18.49
N GLY A 3 -40.08 -57.08 -17.25
CA GLY A 3 -39.80 -55.74 -16.75
C GLY A 3 -38.31 -55.56 -16.50
N GLY A 4 -37.67 -54.69 -17.28
CA GLY A 4 -36.30 -54.23 -17.04
C GLY A 4 -36.28 -53.19 -15.91
N ILE A 5 -35.50 -53.46 -14.87
CA ILE A 5 -35.24 -52.53 -13.78
C ILE A 5 -34.37 -51.39 -14.33
N PRO A 6 -34.70 -50.11 -14.08
CA PRO A 6 -33.87 -49.00 -14.52
C PRO A 6 -32.57 -48.98 -13.72
N HIS A 7 -31.45 -49.07 -14.43
CA HIS A 7 -30.11 -48.87 -13.86
C HIS A 7 -29.99 -47.42 -13.40
N LEU A 8 -29.84 -47.22 -12.08
CA LEU A 8 -29.36 -45.95 -11.53
C LEU A 8 -27.93 -45.72 -12.03
N PRO A 9 -27.59 -44.48 -12.46
CA PRO A 9 -26.22 -44.14 -12.80
C PRO A 9 -25.32 -44.35 -11.58
N PRO A 10 -24.07 -44.82 -11.77
CA PRO A 10 -23.14 -45.03 -10.68
C PRO A 10 -22.91 -43.71 -9.93
N PRO A 11 -22.73 -43.75 -8.60
CA PRO A 11 -22.38 -42.56 -7.83
C PRO A 11 -21.11 -41.96 -8.43
N SER A 12 -21.19 -40.69 -8.82
CA SER A 12 -20.08 -39.88 -9.27
C SER A 12 -18.86 -40.15 -8.38
N GLY A 13 -17.79 -40.68 -8.97
CA GLY A 13 -16.56 -41.01 -8.27
C GLY A 13 -16.07 -39.82 -7.46
N LEU A 14 -15.41 -40.11 -6.33
CA LEU A 14 -14.74 -39.09 -5.53
C LEU A 14 -13.90 -38.20 -6.48
N PRO A 15 -14.02 -36.86 -6.38
CA PRO A 15 -13.30 -35.96 -7.28
C PRO A 15 -11.80 -36.21 -7.16
N ASN A 16 -11.11 -36.24 -8.31
CA ASN A 16 -9.66 -36.41 -8.33
C ASN A 16 -9.02 -35.33 -7.43
N PRO A 17 -8.17 -35.71 -6.47
CA PRO A 17 -7.57 -34.78 -5.52
C PRO A 17 -6.48 -33.87 -6.13
N LEU A 18 -6.43 -33.73 -7.46
CA LEU A 18 -5.32 -33.12 -8.20
C LEU A 18 -5.64 -31.80 -8.90
N ASP A 19 -6.89 -31.36 -8.95
CA ASP A 19 -7.17 -30.02 -9.51
C ASP A 19 -6.58 -28.99 -8.55
N SER A 20 -5.60 -28.22 -9.03
CA SER A 20 -5.01 -27.12 -8.29
C SER A 20 -6.11 -26.18 -7.78
N LEU A 21 -5.90 -25.53 -6.63
CA LEU A 21 -6.86 -24.55 -6.05
C LEU A 21 -7.38 -23.56 -7.10
N ARG A 22 -6.48 -23.21 -8.02
CA ARG A 22 -6.71 -22.32 -9.15
C ARG A 22 -7.61 -22.92 -10.21
N GLU A 23 -7.42 -24.19 -10.58
CA GLU A 23 -8.33 -24.91 -11.47
C GLU A 23 -9.72 -25.01 -10.86
N ARG A 24 -9.85 -25.35 -9.57
CA ARG A 24 -11.16 -25.36 -8.90
C ARG A 24 -11.87 -24.00 -8.96
N ARG A 25 -11.17 -22.89 -8.70
CA ARG A 25 -11.75 -21.54 -8.86
C ARG A 25 -12.16 -21.27 -10.30
N ARG A 26 -11.36 -21.70 -11.27
CA ARG A 26 -11.68 -21.56 -12.70
C ARG A 26 -12.93 -22.35 -13.07
N HIS A 27 -13.09 -23.56 -12.53
CA HIS A 27 -14.28 -24.39 -12.71
C HIS A 27 -15.52 -23.77 -12.04
N LEU A 28 -15.39 -23.17 -10.86
CA LEU A 28 -16.54 -22.52 -10.20
C LEU A 28 -16.91 -21.15 -10.79
N ARG A 29 -16.02 -20.56 -11.58
CA ARG A 29 -16.37 -19.48 -12.52
C ARG A 29 -17.18 -19.98 -13.73
N GLU A 30 -17.65 -21.22 -13.72
CA GLU A 30 -18.64 -21.70 -14.67
C GLU A 30 -19.87 -20.78 -14.68
N PRO A 31 -20.45 -20.54 -15.87
CA PRO A 31 -21.34 -19.40 -16.11
C PRO A 31 -22.59 -19.42 -15.22
N GLU A 32 -23.13 -20.59 -14.84
CA GLU A 32 -24.43 -20.64 -14.16
C GLU A 32 -24.49 -19.86 -12.83
N GLU A 33 -23.41 -19.83 -12.04
CA GLU A 33 -23.42 -19.14 -10.74
C GLU A 33 -22.90 -17.69 -10.83
N THR A 34 -22.05 -17.38 -11.80
CA THR A 34 -21.37 -16.08 -11.94
C THR A 34 -21.90 -15.21 -13.08
N GLU A 35 -22.81 -15.74 -13.91
CA GLU A 35 -23.49 -15.01 -14.98
C GLU A 35 -24.61 -14.10 -14.43
N GLY A 36 -24.86 -13.01 -15.14
CA GLY A 36 -25.87 -12.02 -14.81
C GLY A 36 -25.31 -10.82 -14.08
N LEU A 37 -26.19 -9.87 -13.78
CA LEU A 37 -25.83 -8.64 -13.07
C LEU A 37 -25.70 -8.91 -11.58
N MET A 38 -24.52 -8.68 -11.02
CA MET A 38 -24.28 -8.77 -9.59
C MET A 38 -23.24 -7.76 -9.14
N PHE A 39 -23.18 -7.49 -7.84
CA PHE A 39 -22.11 -6.68 -7.26
C PHE A 39 -20.78 -7.45 -7.22
N ILE A 40 -19.66 -6.71 -7.26
CA ILE A 40 -18.31 -7.28 -7.23
C ILE A 40 -18.07 -8.17 -6.00
N GLU A 41 -18.66 -7.83 -4.85
CA GLU A 41 -18.60 -8.61 -3.61
C GLU A 41 -19.25 -9.98 -3.78
N ASN A 42 -20.41 -10.03 -4.44
CA ASN A 42 -21.10 -11.28 -4.76
C ASN A 42 -20.30 -12.11 -5.77
N TYR A 43 -19.74 -11.47 -6.80
CA TYR A 43 -18.91 -12.16 -7.79
C TYR A 43 -17.68 -12.81 -7.13
N LEU A 44 -16.99 -12.08 -6.26
CA LEU A 44 -15.84 -12.58 -5.53
C LEU A 44 -16.21 -13.72 -4.58
N TYR A 45 -17.32 -13.58 -3.85
CA TYR A 45 -17.84 -14.63 -2.98
C TYR A 45 -18.18 -15.92 -3.75
N ARG A 46 -18.94 -15.81 -4.85
CA ARG A 46 -19.30 -16.97 -5.68
C ARG A 46 -18.11 -17.60 -6.39
N SER A 47 -17.06 -16.82 -6.64
CA SER A 47 -15.81 -17.31 -7.23
C SER A 47 -14.87 -18.00 -6.21
N ASP A 48 -15.23 -18.04 -4.91
CA ASP A 48 -14.39 -18.60 -3.85
C ASP A 48 -15.00 -19.87 -3.23
N PRO A 49 -14.62 -21.09 -3.69
CA PRO A 49 -15.08 -22.37 -3.12
C PRO A 49 -14.82 -22.54 -1.63
N PHE A 50 -13.85 -21.82 -1.09
CA PHE A 50 -13.29 -22.07 0.22
C PHE A 50 -13.87 -21.13 1.28
N ARG A 51 -15.03 -20.56 0.97
CA ARG A 51 -15.74 -19.60 1.80
C ARG A 51 -17.24 -19.82 1.69
N SER A 52 -17.93 -19.81 2.82
CA SER A 52 -19.38 -19.79 2.90
C SER A 52 -19.81 -18.83 3.99
N THR A 53 -20.83 -18.02 3.74
CA THR A 53 -21.29 -17.04 4.72
C THR A 53 -22.76 -16.74 4.53
N THR A 54 -23.39 -16.36 5.63
CA THR A 54 -24.82 -16.00 5.70
C THR A 54 -25.04 -14.49 5.66
N VAL A 55 -23.97 -13.71 5.48
CA VAL A 55 -24.00 -12.26 5.26
C VAL A 55 -24.43 -11.97 3.82
N ASN A 56 -25.36 -11.03 3.65
CA ASN A 56 -25.72 -10.52 2.33
C ASN A 56 -24.59 -9.63 1.81
N HIS A 57 -24.07 -9.88 0.61
CA HIS A 57 -22.95 -9.13 0.02
C HIS A 57 -21.69 -9.14 0.91
N PRO A 58 -21.12 -10.33 1.16
CA PRO A 58 -20.05 -10.46 2.12
C PRO A 58 -18.82 -9.66 1.73
N LEU A 59 -18.21 -9.01 2.73
CA LEU A 59 -17.00 -8.24 2.54
C LEU A 59 -15.92 -9.11 1.89
N PRO A 60 -15.26 -8.66 0.80
CA PRO A 60 -14.18 -9.42 0.18
C PRO A 60 -13.06 -9.64 1.19
N TYR A 61 -12.44 -10.82 1.13
CA TYR A 61 -11.24 -11.01 1.94
C TYR A 61 -10.16 -10.04 1.49
N PRO A 62 -9.43 -9.50 2.48
CA PRO A 62 -9.48 -9.79 3.90
C PRO A 62 -10.24 -8.75 4.69
N ILE A 63 -10.62 -9.23 5.85
CA ILE A 63 -11.52 -8.58 6.78
C ILE A 63 -10.81 -8.25 8.08
N SER A 64 -11.37 -7.26 8.76
CA SER A 64 -11.03 -6.85 10.10
C SER A 64 -11.81 -7.67 11.12
N ILE A 65 -11.12 -8.50 11.90
CA ILE A 65 -11.66 -9.36 12.95
C ILE A 65 -11.34 -8.76 14.33
N ILE A 66 -12.35 -8.43 15.12
CA ILE A 66 -12.21 -8.07 16.54
C ILE A 66 -12.98 -9.12 17.34
N TYR A 67 -12.49 -9.56 18.49
CA TYR A 67 -13.27 -10.48 19.32
C TYR A 67 -14.54 -9.79 19.80
N ALA A 68 -15.69 -10.47 19.66
CA ALA A 68 -16.95 -9.96 20.16
C ALA A 68 -16.97 -9.94 21.70
N GLY A 69 -17.94 -9.24 22.29
CA GLY A 69 -18.07 -9.15 23.75
C GLY A 69 -18.26 -10.51 24.44
N ASP A 70 -17.79 -10.63 25.68
CA ASP A 70 -17.76 -11.89 26.43
C ASP A 70 -19.13 -12.57 26.56
N THR A 71 -20.22 -11.80 26.64
CA THR A 71 -21.59 -12.32 26.76
C THR A 71 -21.99 -13.17 25.56
N ILE A 72 -21.87 -12.64 24.34
CA ILE A 72 -22.31 -13.36 23.14
C ILE A 72 -21.38 -14.53 22.80
N ASN A 73 -20.10 -14.41 23.16
CA ASN A 73 -19.15 -15.50 23.03
C ASN A 73 -19.49 -16.65 23.98
N ALA A 74 -19.85 -16.35 25.24
CA ALA A 74 -20.29 -17.35 26.20
C ALA A 74 -21.56 -18.07 25.72
N GLU A 75 -22.58 -17.32 25.26
CA GLU A 75 -23.82 -17.88 24.72
C GLU A 75 -23.57 -18.80 23.51
N ALA A 76 -22.75 -18.38 22.55
CA ALA A 76 -22.42 -19.21 21.39
C ALA A 76 -21.58 -20.46 21.74
N SER A 77 -20.72 -20.36 22.76
CA SER A 77 -19.83 -21.46 23.17
C SER A 77 -20.57 -22.69 23.70
N GLU A 78 -21.79 -22.52 24.24
CA GLU A 78 -22.67 -23.61 24.66
C GLU A 78 -23.09 -24.51 23.48
N HIS A 79 -22.94 -24.03 22.24
CA HIS A 79 -23.32 -24.74 21.03
C HIS A 79 -22.13 -25.26 20.22
N TYR A 80 -20.89 -25.16 20.70
CA TYR A 80 -19.71 -25.58 19.94
C TYR A 80 -19.68 -27.08 19.63
N GLU A 81 -20.16 -27.94 20.54
CA GLU A 81 -20.29 -29.38 20.29
C GLU A 81 -21.34 -29.69 19.19
N PRO A 82 -22.60 -29.19 19.27
CA PRO A 82 -23.56 -29.30 18.18
C PRO A 82 -23.06 -28.76 16.83
N ILE A 83 -22.32 -27.64 16.84
CA ILE A 83 -21.72 -27.07 15.63
C ILE A 83 -20.68 -28.04 15.03
N ALA A 84 -19.85 -28.65 15.88
CA ALA A 84 -18.88 -29.66 15.45
C ALA A 84 -19.55 -30.87 14.80
N ASP A 85 -20.68 -31.32 15.34
CA ASP A 85 -21.47 -32.41 14.76
C ASP A 85 -22.04 -32.04 13.39
N ILE A 86 -22.61 -30.84 13.24
CA ILE A 86 -23.08 -30.34 11.93
C ILE A 86 -21.93 -30.32 10.92
N LEU A 87 -20.77 -29.76 11.28
CA LEU A 87 -19.60 -29.72 10.39
C LEU A 87 -19.18 -31.13 9.96
N LYS A 88 -19.17 -32.09 10.87
CA LYS A 88 -18.83 -33.50 10.59
C LYS A 88 -19.84 -34.16 9.66
N ASP A 89 -21.13 -33.92 9.85
CA ASP A 89 -22.21 -34.46 9.02
C ASP A 89 -22.15 -33.91 7.58
N HIS A 90 -21.75 -32.65 7.43
CA HIS A 90 -21.43 -32.03 6.13
C HIS A 90 -20.03 -32.36 5.60
N ARG A 91 -19.36 -33.35 6.21
CA ARG A 91 -18.07 -33.92 5.79
C ARG A 91 -16.87 -32.97 5.88
N PHE A 92 -16.96 -31.90 6.66
CA PHE A 92 -15.76 -31.16 7.03
C PHE A 92 -14.88 -32.03 7.94
N ARG A 93 -13.56 -32.03 7.70
CA ARG A 93 -12.59 -32.74 8.54
C ARG A 93 -11.30 -31.93 8.70
N GLY A 94 -10.57 -32.17 9.77
CA GLY A 94 -9.30 -31.50 10.05
C GLY A 94 -9.42 -30.50 11.20
N ARG A 95 -8.34 -29.72 11.40
CA ARG A 95 -8.27 -28.72 12.45
C ARG A 95 -9.04 -27.46 12.04
N TYR A 96 -9.86 -26.96 12.96
CA TYR A 96 -10.52 -25.67 12.82
C TYR A 96 -10.63 -24.96 14.18
N ASP A 97 -10.80 -23.64 14.14
CA ASP A 97 -11.15 -22.82 15.29
C ASP A 97 -12.56 -22.24 15.11
N ILE A 98 -13.32 -22.12 16.20
CA ILE A 98 -14.62 -21.44 16.25
C ILE A 98 -14.47 -20.21 17.14
N ASN A 99 -14.81 -19.03 16.62
CA ASN A 99 -14.77 -17.79 17.37
C ASN A 99 -15.98 -16.91 17.03
N VAL A 100 -16.56 -16.23 18.02
CA VAL A 100 -17.50 -15.12 17.77
C VAL A 100 -16.72 -13.82 17.65
N VAL A 101 -16.85 -13.16 16.51
CA VAL A 101 -16.05 -12.00 16.14
C VAL A 101 -16.90 -10.92 15.51
N GLU A 102 -16.47 -9.68 15.64
CA GLU A 102 -16.94 -8.57 14.83
C GLU A 102 -16.09 -8.48 13.57
N ILE A 103 -16.74 -8.71 12.43
CA ILE A 103 -16.15 -8.61 11.10
C ILE A 103 -16.45 -7.22 10.55
N ALA A 104 -15.41 -6.42 10.32
CA ALA A 104 -15.49 -5.11 9.69
C ALA A 104 -14.55 -5.03 8.49
N ARG A 105 -14.67 -3.98 7.69
CA ARG A 105 -13.60 -3.59 6.76
C ARG A 105 -13.55 -2.08 6.74
N PRO A 106 -12.73 -1.48 7.63
CA PRO A 106 -12.54 -0.04 7.66
C PRO A 106 -12.22 0.45 6.24
N GLU A 107 -12.79 1.59 5.83
CA GLU A 107 -12.67 2.19 4.49
C GLU A 107 -13.52 1.56 3.37
N TYR A 108 -14.17 0.41 3.62
CA TYR A 108 -15.16 -0.12 2.68
C TYR A 108 -16.53 0.56 2.86
N PRO A 109 -17.27 0.87 1.79
CA PRO A 109 -18.64 1.36 1.91
C PRO A 109 -19.54 0.35 2.66
N ASP A 110 -20.17 0.82 3.73
CA ASP A 110 -20.90 0.02 4.73
C ASP A 110 -20.07 -1.12 5.35
N GLY A 111 -18.77 -0.89 5.52
CA GLY A 111 -17.85 -1.78 6.25
C GLY A 111 -18.09 -1.81 7.76
N GLU A 112 -19.32 -1.54 8.21
CA GLU A 112 -19.75 -1.54 9.60
C GLU A 112 -19.50 -2.94 10.22
N PRO A 113 -19.05 -3.00 11.47
CA PRO A 113 -18.82 -4.27 12.16
C PRO A 113 -20.08 -5.14 12.18
N THR A 114 -19.94 -6.38 11.72
CA THR A 114 -20.99 -7.40 11.72
C THR A 114 -20.60 -8.56 12.63
N THR A 115 -21.39 -8.83 13.66
CA THR A 115 -21.13 -9.95 14.58
C THR A 115 -21.36 -11.29 13.87
N THR A 116 -20.32 -12.12 13.86
CA THR A 116 -20.25 -13.34 13.06
C THR A 116 -19.59 -14.46 13.86
N LEU A 117 -20.20 -15.64 13.88
CA LEU A 117 -19.54 -16.91 14.23
C LEU A 117 -18.63 -17.31 13.06
N LEU A 118 -17.32 -17.19 13.27
CA LEU A 118 -16.30 -17.49 12.28
C LEU A 118 -15.66 -18.86 12.56
N ILE A 119 -15.78 -19.77 11.59
CA ILE A 119 -15.23 -21.12 11.62
C ILE A 119 -14.06 -21.19 10.63
N GLN A 120 -12.84 -21.31 11.15
CA GLN A 120 -11.60 -21.16 10.37
C GLN A 120 -10.88 -22.49 10.23
N TYR A 121 -10.75 -22.99 8.99
CA TYR A 121 -9.96 -24.16 8.64
C TYR A 121 -8.54 -23.79 8.17
N TYR A 122 -7.60 -24.69 8.44
CA TYR A 122 -6.16 -24.55 8.17
C TYR A 122 -5.63 -25.67 7.27
N ASP A 123 -4.34 -25.64 6.93
CA ASP A 123 -3.69 -26.67 6.13
C ASP A 123 -4.06 -28.11 6.53
N GLY A 124 -4.22 -28.97 5.53
CA GLY A 124 -4.61 -30.37 5.68
C GLY A 124 -6.10 -30.61 5.97
N ALA A 125 -6.94 -29.57 6.08
CA ALA A 125 -8.37 -29.73 6.23
C ALA A 125 -9.07 -30.22 4.95
N ILE A 126 -10.08 -31.08 5.11
CA ILE A 126 -10.98 -31.47 4.03
C ILE A 126 -12.16 -30.48 4.04
N PHE A 127 -12.18 -29.63 3.01
CA PHE A 127 -13.24 -28.66 2.79
C PHE A 127 -14.19 -29.18 1.69
N PRO A 128 -15.50 -29.38 1.98
CA PRO A 128 -16.46 -29.90 1.02
C PRO A 128 -16.77 -28.89 -0.09
N HIS A 129 -17.25 -29.37 -1.23
CA HIS A 129 -17.59 -28.53 -2.38
C HIS A 129 -18.81 -27.63 -2.15
N VAL A 130 -19.72 -28.00 -1.23
CA VAL A 130 -20.96 -27.27 -0.97
C VAL A 130 -21.03 -26.87 0.51
N PRO A 131 -20.21 -25.91 0.96
CA PRO A 131 -20.15 -25.49 2.36
C PRO A 131 -21.42 -24.75 2.84
N GLY A 132 -22.25 -24.25 1.92
CA GLY A 132 -23.46 -23.45 2.20
C GLY A 132 -24.43 -24.09 3.18
N ARG A 133 -24.74 -25.38 2.98
CA ARG A 133 -25.75 -26.07 3.79
C ARG A 133 -25.39 -26.16 5.28
N ALA A 134 -24.11 -26.40 5.57
CA ALA A 134 -23.62 -26.40 6.95
C ALA A 134 -23.74 -25.01 7.58
N CYS A 135 -23.42 -23.96 6.81
CA CYS A 135 -23.49 -22.58 7.25
C CYS A 135 -24.92 -22.18 7.63
N ASP A 136 -25.90 -22.55 6.80
CA ASP A 136 -27.33 -22.31 7.04
C ASP A 136 -27.86 -23.10 8.24
N GLU A 137 -27.50 -24.38 8.37
CA GLU A 137 -27.93 -25.23 9.48
C GLU A 137 -27.37 -24.76 10.84
N ILE A 138 -26.12 -24.29 10.86
CA ILE A 138 -25.52 -23.66 12.05
C ILE A 138 -26.26 -22.36 12.39
N ARG A 139 -26.60 -21.53 11.40
CA ARG A 139 -27.37 -20.30 11.64
C ARG A 139 -28.75 -20.61 12.22
N ASP A 140 -29.42 -21.63 11.70
CA ASP A 140 -30.73 -22.07 12.18
C ASP A 140 -30.66 -22.69 13.60
N LEU A 141 -29.57 -23.39 13.92
CA LEU A 141 -29.29 -23.83 15.30
C LEU A 141 -29.19 -22.63 16.25
N LEU A 142 -28.36 -21.64 15.92
CA LEU A 142 -28.13 -20.47 16.78
C LEU A 142 -29.40 -19.64 16.96
N ARG A 143 -30.14 -19.39 15.88
CA ARG A 143 -31.41 -18.63 15.92
C ARG A 143 -32.49 -19.29 16.77
N ARG A 144 -32.59 -20.62 16.73
CA ARG A 144 -33.54 -21.37 17.59
C ARG A 144 -33.23 -21.22 19.08
N ASN A 145 -31.98 -20.88 19.41
CA ASN A 145 -31.51 -20.60 20.76
C ASN A 145 -31.38 -19.08 21.05
N LEU A 146 -32.05 -18.24 20.25
CA LEU A 146 -32.10 -16.77 20.42
C LEU A 146 -30.76 -16.04 20.23
N ILE A 147 -29.78 -16.67 19.57
CA ILE A 147 -28.49 -16.05 19.23
C ILE A 147 -28.56 -15.58 17.77
N ASP A 148 -28.80 -14.29 17.54
CA ASP A 148 -28.87 -13.71 16.20
C ASP A 148 -27.50 -13.19 15.76
N ILE A 149 -26.68 -14.08 15.22
CA ILE A 149 -25.39 -13.76 14.61
C ILE A 149 -25.30 -14.34 13.20
N HIS A 150 -24.44 -13.75 12.37
CA HIS A 150 -24.08 -14.37 11.11
C HIS A 150 -23.14 -15.56 11.35
N VAL A 151 -23.07 -16.45 10.37
CA VAL A 151 -22.14 -17.58 10.34
C VAL A 151 -21.27 -17.46 9.10
N GLU A 152 -19.97 -17.70 9.25
CA GLU A 152 -19.01 -17.78 8.16
C GLU A 152 -18.06 -18.97 8.36
N ILE A 153 -17.94 -19.83 7.35
CA ILE A 153 -17.01 -20.96 7.29
C ILE A 153 -15.98 -20.66 6.22
N VAL A 154 -14.70 -20.68 6.57
CA VAL A 154 -13.61 -20.29 5.65
C VAL A 154 -12.38 -21.16 5.81
N HIS A 155 -11.71 -21.49 4.71
CA HIS A 155 -10.37 -22.06 4.75
C HIS A 155 -9.32 -20.97 4.52
N LEU A 156 -8.55 -20.60 5.54
CA LEU A 156 -7.76 -19.36 5.51
C LEU A 156 -6.66 -19.35 4.44
N GLU A 157 -6.05 -20.50 4.16
CA GLU A 157 -4.98 -20.64 3.15
C GLU A 157 -5.51 -20.78 1.72
N HIS A 158 -6.74 -21.25 1.56
CA HIS A 158 -7.32 -21.58 0.26
C HIS A 158 -8.38 -20.58 -0.19
N CYS A 159 -8.90 -19.74 0.70
CA CYS A 159 -9.80 -18.65 0.34
C CYS A 159 -9.10 -17.61 -0.56
N PHE A 160 -9.88 -16.86 -1.32
CA PHE A 160 -9.38 -15.91 -2.29
C PHE A 160 -8.76 -14.69 -1.59
N ARG A 161 -7.42 -14.67 -1.54
CA ARG A 161 -6.58 -13.59 -1.01
C ARG A 161 -5.48 -13.26 -2.01
N PRO A 162 -5.81 -12.59 -3.14
CA PRO A 162 -4.88 -12.44 -4.25
C PRO A 162 -3.73 -11.50 -3.89
N SER A 163 -2.52 -12.00 -3.78
CA SER A 163 -1.33 -11.14 -3.74
C SER A 163 -0.90 -10.78 -5.16
N LEU A 164 -0.49 -9.52 -5.35
CA LEU A 164 0.06 -9.06 -6.62
C LEU A 164 1.59 -9.11 -6.58
N PHE A 165 2.19 -9.56 -7.68
CA PHE A 165 3.63 -9.59 -7.90
C PHE A 165 3.96 -8.94 -9.24
N ALA A 166 5.13 -8.34 -9.34
CA ALA A 166 5.56 -7.68 -10.56
C ALA A 166 5.78 -8.72 -11.67
N ILE A 167 5.12 -8.53 -12.81
CA ILE A 167 5.35 -9.37 -13.99
C ILE A 167 6.66 -8.95 -14.68
N SER A 168 7.45 -9.91 -15.14
CA SER A 168 8.66 -9.61 -15.93
C SER A 168 8.26 -8.98 -17.27
N PRO A 169 8.98 -7.94 -17.75
CA PRO A 169 8.71 -7.34 -19.06
C PRO A 169 8.95 -8.31 -20.23
N GLU A 170 9.75 -9.36 -20.04
CA GLU A 170 10.00 -10.44 -20.99
C GLU A 170 8.93 -11.53 -20.98
N HIS A 171 7.95 -11.46 -20.07
CA HIS A 171 6.90 -12.48 -19.98
C HIS A 171 6.04 -12.51 -21.27
N PRO A 172 5.73 -13.69 -21.84
CA PRO A 172 5.03 -13.80 -23.13
C PRO A 172 3.67 -13.08 -23.22
N THR A 173 3.00 -12.87 -22.09
CA THR A 173 1.72 -12.15 -22.03
C THR A 173 1.85 -10.64 -22.11
N VAL A 174 3.03 -10.06 -21.84
CA VAL A 174 3.24 -8.60 -21.82
C VAL A 174 3.02 -7.97 -23.21
N PRO A 175 3.64 -8.46 -24.30
CA PRO A 175 3.42 -7.88 -25.63
C PRO A 175 1.95 -7.98 -26.09
N ALA A 176 1.30 -9.12 -25.86
CA ALA A 176 -0.10 -9.34 -26.24
C ALA A 176 -1.04 -8.40 -25.47
N TYR A 177 -0.80 -8.22 -24.17
CA TYR A 177 -1.55 -7.26 -23.34
C TYR A 177 -1.36 -5.82 -23.80
N GLU A 178 -0.12 -5.37 -24.01
CA GLU A 178 0.16 -3.99 -24.43
C GLU A 178 -0.46 -3.68 -25.80
N GLN A 179 -0.49 -4.67 -26.72
CA GLN A 179 -1.18 -4.54 -28.01
C GLN A 179 -2.71 -4.40 -27.85
N ALA A 180 -3.33 -5.16 -26.94
CA ALA A 180 -4.77 -5.15 -26.70
C ALA A 180 -5.24 -3.99 -25.82
N LYS A 181 -4.33 -3.33 -25.08
CA LYS A 181 -4.65 -2.41 -23.98
C LYS A 181 -5.64 -1.30 -24.34
N ARG A 182 -5.54 -0.71 -25.53
CA ARG A 182 -6.46 0.35 -25.98
C ARG A 182 -7.90 -0.18 -26.08
N ASP A 183 -8.07 -1.36 -26.65
CA ASP A 183 -9.39 -1.96 -26.86
C ASP A 183 -9.95 -2.49 -25.53
N LEU A 184 -9.07 -2.96 -24.63
CA LEU A 184 -9.46 -3.27 -23.25
C LEU A 184 -10.02 -2.04 -22.52
N ILE A 185 -9.34 -0.90 -22.60
CA ILE A 185 -9.83 0.37 -22.02
C ILE A 185 -11.22 0.70 -22.58
N GLN A 186 -11.45 0.54 -23.88
CA GLN A 186 -12.76 0.78 -24.48
C GLN A 186 -13.84 -0.17 -23.95
N ILE A 187 -13.52 -1.46 -23.77
CA ILE A 187 -14.42 -2.44 -23.14
C ILE A 187 -14.76 -1.98 -21.72
N LEU A 188 -13.76 -1.61 -20.90
CA LEU A 188 -14.00 -1.22 -19.51
C LEU A 188 -14.80 0.08 -19.40
N SER A 189 -14.45 1.12 -20.16
CA SER A 189 -15.19 2.38 -20.18
C SER A 189 -16.64 2.20 -20.63
N LYS A 190 -16.90 1.26 -21.56
CA LYS A 190 -18.27 0.95 -21.98
C LYS A 190 -19.06 0.20 -20.91
N GLU A 191 -18.47 -0.84 -20.33
CA GLU A 191 -19.18 -1.78 -19.46
C GLU A 191 -19.25 -1.28 -18.00
N PHE A 192 -18.19 -0.64 -17.49
CA PHE A 192 -18.12 -0.15 -16.11
C PHE A 192 -18.31 1.37 -15.98
N ARG A 193 -18.22 2.14 -17.08
CA ARG A 193 -18.28 3.61 -17.06
C ARG A 193 -17.26 4.19 -16.08
N ASP A 194 -17.70 4.96 -15.08
CA ASP A 194 -16.84 5.62 -14.09
C ASP A 194 -16.46 4.75 -12.89
N ASN A 195 -16.90 3.49 -12.86
CA ASN A 195 -16.72 2.60 -11.72
C ASN A 195 -15.41 1.80 -11.75
N TRP A 196 -14.66 1.79 -12.85
CA TRP A 196 -13.32 1.20 -12.86
C TRP A 196 -12.25 2.25 -12.51
N ARG A 197 -11.17 1.79 -11.89
CA ARG A 197 -10.10 2.63 -11.32
C ARG A 197 -8.76 2.35 -11.98
N SER A 198 -8.48 1.09 -12.29
CA SER A 198 -7.29 0.75 -13.05
C SER A 198 -7.37 -0.57 -13.81
N LEU A 199 -6.46 -0.71 -14.78
CA LEU A 199 -6.20 -1.89 -15.58
C LEU A 199 -4.68 -2.10 -15.67
N CYS A 200 -4.19 -3.27 -15.27
CA CYS A 200 -2.78 -3.61 -15.35
C CYS A 200 -2.56 -5.13 -15.44
N LEU A 201 -1.41 -5.56 -15.93
CA LEU A 201 -1.00 -6.96 -15.95
C LEU A 201 -0.01 -7.22 -14.80
N PHE A 202 -0.31 -8.24 -13.99
CA PHE A 202 0.52 -8.67 -12.86
C PHE A 202 0.69 -10.19 -12.86
N GLN A 203 1.55 -10.68 -11.97
CA GLN A 203 1.46 -12.06 -11.49
C GLN A 203 0.57 -12.09 -10.25
N VAL A 204 -0.47 -12.93 -10.23
CA VAL A 204 -1.42 -13.01 -9.09
C VAL A 204 -1.41 -14.40 -8.48
N GLY A 205 -1.24 -14.51 -7.17
CA GLY A 205 -1.18 -15.78 -6.45
C GLY A 205 -1.14 -15.58 -4.93
N SER A 206 -1.08 -16.67 -4.16
CA SER A 206 -0.84 -16.60 -2.70
C SER A 206 0.63 -16.32 -2.34
N SER A 207 1.53 -16.70 -3.24
CA SER A 207 2.97 -16.49 -3.22
C SER A 207 3.47 -16.34 -4.65
N LYS A 208 4.66 -15.78 -4.85
CA LYS A 208 5.23 -15.50 -6.18
C LYS A 208 5.38 -16.76 -7.02
N GLU A 209 5.78 -17.86 -6.40
CA GLU A 209 5.99 -19.16 -7.06
C GLU A 209 4.68 -19.77 -7.56
N LYS A 210 3.57 -19.47 -6.89
CA LYS A 210 2.21 -19.90 -7.27
C LYS A 210 1.51 -18.84 -8.12
N ALA A 211 2.14 -17.69 -8.36
CA ALA A 211 1.55 -16.57 -9.05
C ALA A 211 1.61 -16.73 -10.56
N VAL A 212 0.60 -16.18 -11.23
CA VAL A 212 0.30 -16.44 -12.63
C VAL A 212 -0.05 -15.14 -13.33
N ALA A 213 0.25 -15.03 -14.63
CA ALA A 213 -0.11 -13.84 -15.37
C ALA A 213 -1.63 -13.61 -15.36
N SER A 214 -2.03 -12.45 -14.86
CA SER A 214 -3.42 -12.07 -14.70
C SER A 214 -3.61 -10.59 -15.02
N ILE A 215 -4.63 -10.28 -15.81
CA ILE A 215 -5.12 -8.92 -16.00
C ILE A 215 -5.93 -8.55 -14.76
N VAL A 216 -5.49 -7.55 -14.02
CA VAL A 216 -6.16 -7.07 -12.82
C VAL A 216 -6.91 -5.78 -13.15
N ILE A 217 -8.20 -5.77 -12.84
CA ILE A 217 -9.07 -4.61 -12.99
C ILE A 217 -9.54 -4.20 -11.60
N LEU A 218 -9.14 -3.00 -11.18
CA LEU A 218 -9.65 -2.42 -9.94
C LEU A 218 -10.95 -1.67 -10.18
N LEU A 219 -11.92 -1.93 -9.31
CA LEU A 219 -13.26 -1.37 -9.37
C LEU A 219 -13.62 -0.68 -8.07
N ASP A 220 -14.53 0.29 -8.14
CA ASP A 220 -15.19 0.79 -6.95
C ASP A 220 -15.97 -0.34 -6.25
N PRO A 221 -16.02 -0.36 -4.91
CA PRO A 221 -16.96 -1.19 -4.17
C PRO A 221 -18.39 -1.04 -4.72
N ARG A 222 -19.18 -2.13 -4.68
CA ARG A 222 -20.57 -2.19 -5.18
C ARG A 222 -20.73 -1.96 -6.68
N THR A 223 -19.65 -2.02 -7.45
CA THR A 223 -19.77 -2.05 -8.91
C THR A 223 -20.64 -3.25 -9.31
N SER A 224 -21.72 -2.99 -10.05
CA SER A 224 -22.62 -4.03 -10.56
C SER A 224 -22.40 -4.24 -12.04
N ALA A 225 -22.13 -5.49 -12.45
CA ALA A 225 -21.88 -5.85 -13.84
C ALA A 225 -22.07 -7.34 -14.09
N ASN A 226 -22.04 -7.74 -15.37
CA ASN A 226 -21.88 -9.13 -15.78
C ASN A 226 -20.37 -9.44 -15.95
N PHE A 227 -19.72 -9.75 -14.83
CA PHE A 227 -18.27 -9.97 -14.77
C PHE A 227 -17.81 -11.13 -15.66
N SER A 228 -18.59 -12.20 -15.77
CA SER A 228 -18.25 -13.34 -16.62
C SER A 228 -18.21 -12.97 -18.10
N ASN A 229 -19.19 -12.19 -18.60
CA ASN A 229 -19.18 -11.69 -19.98
C ASN A 229 -18.02 -10.72 -20.23
N ILE A 230 -17.77 -9.79 -19.30
CA ILE A 230 -16.67 -8.82 -19.43
C ILE A 230 -15.31 -9.55 -19.41
N GLY A 231 -15.17 -10.54 -18.52
CA GLY A 231 -14.00 -11.40 -18.42
C GLY A 231 -13.73 -12.15 -19.72
N PHE A 232 -14.77 -12.75 -20.30
CA PHE A 232 -14.68 -13.40 -21.62
C PHE A 232 -14.26 -12.43 -22.72
N CYS A 233 -14.90 -11.25 -22.80
CA CYS A 233 -14.57 -10.25 -23.82
C CYS A 233 -13.12 -9.77 -23.72
N THR A 234 -12.63 -9.55 -22.49
CA THR A 234 -11.27 -9.10 -22.19
C THR A 234 -10.24 -10.16 -22.57
N LEU A 235 -10.45 -11.41 -22.13
CA LEU A 235 -9.55 -12.52 -22.46
C LEU A 235 -9.54 -12.80 -23.96
N ARG A 236 -10.70 -12.74 -24.62
CA ARG A 236 -10.79 -12.92 -26.07
C ARG A 236 -9.97 -11.90 -26.82
N GLU A 237 -9.96 -10.64 -26.38
CA GLU A 237 -9.21 -9.57 -27.03
C GLU A 237 -7.70 -9.84 -26.97
N VAL A 238 -7.17 -10.15 -25.80
CA VAL A 238 -5.73 -10.40 -25.60
C VAL A 238 -5.29 -11.71 -26.26
N ARG A 239 -6.16 -12.73 -26.29
CA ARG A 239 -5.88 -14.02 -26.93
C ARG A 239 -5.82 -13.97 -28.46
N ARG A 240 -6.14 -12.84 -29.09
CA ARG A 240 -5.91 -12.66 -30.54
C ARG A 240 -4.42 -12.67 -30.90
N SER A 241 -3.56 -12.25 -29.98
CA SER A 241 -2.11 -12.15 -30.17
C SER A 241 -1.30 -13.00 -29.19
N LEU A 242 -1.95 -13.70 -28.27
CA LEU A 242 -1.31 -14.59 -27.31
C LEU A 242 -1.40 -16.05 -27.76
N ASP A 243 -0.31 -16.81 -27.58
CA ASP A 243 -0.31 -18.26 -27.77
C ASP A 243 -1.42 -18.92 -26.91
N PRO A 244 -2.31 -19.76 -27.50
CA PRO A 244 -3.37 -20.45 -26.77
C PRO A 244 -2.91 -21.23 -25.53
N GLU A 245 -1.68 -21.74 -25.52
CA GLU A 245 -1.11 -22.51 -24.43
C GLU A 245 -0.57 -21.64 -23.29
N THR A 246 -0.38 -20.33 -23.53
CA THR A 246 0.11 -19.42 -22.49
C THR A 246 -0.99 -19.12 -21.47
N PRO A 247 -0.79 -19.45 -20.17
CA PRO A 247 -1.79 -19.22 -19.15
C PRO A 247 -1.98 -17.72 -18.91
N LEU A 248 -3.21 -17.25 -19.06
CA LEU A 248 -3.63 -15.89 -18.74
C LEU A 248 -4.99 -15.91 -18.04
N GLN A 249 -5.10 -15.14 -16.97
CA GLN A 249 -6.33 -14.97 -16.21
C GLN A 249 -6.79 -13.51 -16.16
N ILE A 250 -7.98 -13.31 -15.63
CA ILE A 250 -8.55 -12.00 -15.31
C ILE A 250 -9.04 -12.02 -13.88
N GLU A 251 -8.74 -10.95 -13.15
CA GLU A 251 -9.12 -10.76 -11.76
C GLU A 251 -9.77 -9.38 -11.61
N PHE A 252 -11.01 -9.37 -11.13
CA PHE A 252 -11.73 -8.16 -10.75
C PHE A 252 -11.59 -7.97 -9.25
N LEU A 253 -11.04 -6.85 -8.80
CA LEU A 253 -10.83 -6.58 -7.38
C LEU A 253 -11.44 -5.23 -7.01
N PRO A 254 -12.11 -5.12 -5.86
CA PRO A 254 -12.43 -3.82 -5.32
C PRO A 254 -11.14 -3.15 -4.84
N GLY A 255 -10.99 -1.87 -5.17
CA GLY A 255 -9.79 -1.14 -4.81
C GLY A 255 -9.84 0.30 -5.28
N ALA A 256 -8.83 1.04 -4.85
CA ALA A 256 -8.66 2.43 -5.22
C ALA A 256 -7.28 2.65 -5.85
N VAL A 257 -7.20 3.69 -6.66
CA VAL A 257 -5.94 4.29 -7.07
C VAL A 257 -5.99 5.71 -6.55
N SER A 258 -5.15 6.04 -5.57
CA SER A 258 -5.24 7.33 -4.89
C SER A 258 -3.86 7.99 -4.81
N PRO A 259 -3.75 9.32 -5.04
CA PRO A 259 -2.74 10.08 -4.32
C PRO A 259 -3.06 9.96 -2.82
N PHE A 260 -2.08 10.07 -1.93
CA PHE A 260 -2.29 9.72 -0.52
C PHE A 260 -3.43 10.54 0.15
N PRO A 261 -4.22 9.93 1.07
CA PRO A 261 -5.41 10.57 1.64
C PRO A 261 -5.08 11.89 2.35
N GLY A 262 -5.82 12.95 1.97
CA GLY A 262 -5.64 14.33 2.43
C GLY A 262 -5.79 15.36 1.30
N ASP A 263 -5.61 14.96 0.04
CA ASP A 263 -5.12 15.93 -0.96
C ASP A 263 -6.01 16.28 -2.17
N THR A 264 -7.10 15.55 -2.47
CA THR A 264 -7.87 15.83 -3.70
C THR A 264 -9.38 15.65 -3.60
N GLY A 265 -9.97 15.74 -2.41
CA GLY A 265 -11.43 15.88 -2.32
C GLY A 265 -11.88 17.06 -3.19
N PRO A 266 -12.96 16.94 -3.99
CA PRO A 266 -13.43 18.06 -4.79
C PRO A 266 -13.65 19.28 -3.89
N PRO A 267 -13.31 20.49 -4.35
CA PRO A 267 -13.50 21.71 -3.59
C PRO A 267 -14.99 21.85 -3.23
N GLY A 268 -15.35 21.53 -1.98
CA GLY A 268 -16.73 21.55 -1.49
C GLY A 268 -17.24 20.25 -0.86
N SER A 269 -16.54 19.12 -0.96
CA SER A 269 -16.81 18.00 -0.05
C SER A 269 -16.28 18.37 1.33
N SER A 270 -17.18 18.84 2.21
CA SER A 270 -16.87 19.02 3.63
C SER A 270 -16.13 17.77 4.10
N PRO A 271 -14.95 17.90 4.74
CA PRO A 271 -14.27 16.74 5.30
C PRO A 271 -15.30 16.04 6.18
N SER A 272 -15.71 14.84 5.77
CA SER A 272 -16.68 14.06 6.51
C SER A 272 -16.11 13.91 7.91
N GLN A 273 -16.72 14.59 8.87
CA GLN A 273 -16.25 14.73 10.25
C GLN A 273 -16.21 13.39 11.02
N GLY A 274 -16.43 12.25 10.34
CA GLY A 274 -16.44 10.91 10.92
C GLY A 274 -15.09 10.18 10.93
N SER A 275 -14.07 10.64 10.19
CA SER A 275 -12.73 10.02 10.23
C SER A 275 -11.66 11.06 9.91
N GLY A 276 -11.39 11.93 10.88
CA GLY A 276 -10.21 12.80 10.91
C GLY A 276 -8.89 12.01 11.06
N GLY A 277 -8.71 10.97 10.24
CA GLY A 277 -7.51 10.15 10.14
C GLY A 277 -6.40 10.89 9.40
N GLY A 278 -6.02 12.07 9.88
CA GLY A 278 -4.70 12.59 9.54
C GLY A 278 -3.68 11.53 9.93
N ALA A 279 -2.75 11.19 9.03
CA ALA A 279 -1.83 10.09 9.28
C ALA A 279 -1.15 10.22 10.65
N ILE A 280 -0.95 9.08 11.31
CA ILE A 280 -0.49 9.00 12.69
C ILE A 280 0.81 9.82 12.83
N PRO A 281 0.95 10.68 13.85
CA PRO A 281 2.23 11.36 14.09
C PRO A 281 3.35 10.36 14.34
N ILE A 282 4.44 10.42 13.58
CA ILE A 282 5.56 9.48 13.66
C ILE A 282 6.80 10.21 14.19
N PRO A 283 7.33 9.83 15.36
CA PRO A 283 8.62 10.34 15.85
C PRO A 283 9.74 10.07 14.84
N GLN A 284 10.51 11.09 14.49
CA GLN A 284 11.56 11.03 13.45
C GLN A 284 12.96 10.85 14.05
N LEU A 285 13.09 10.57 15.34
CA LEU A 285 14.40 10.46 16.02
C LEU A 285 15.33 9.45 15.35
N HIS A 286 14.79 8.33 14.87
CA HIS A 286 15.57 7.28 14.20
C HIS A 286 16.20 7.73 12.86
N LEU A 287 15.68 8.78 12.23
CA LEU A 287 16.23 9.40 11.01
C LEU A 287 17.12 10.60 11.31
N MET A 288 17.06 11.15 12.53
CA MET A 288 17.87 12.29 12.93
C MET A 288 19.26 11.81 13.34
N ASP A 289 20.30 12.49 12.85
CA ASP A 289 21.61 12.39 13.48
C ASP A 289 21.63 13.23 14.78
N GLU A 290 22.72 13.18 15.53
CA GLU A 290 22.88 13.90 16.81
C GLU A 290 22.63 15.43 16.71
N VAL A 291 22.74 15.98 15.50
CA VAL A 291 22.61 17.42 15.20
C VAL A 291 21.23 17.74 14.62
N GLY A 292 20.38 16.73 14.38
CA GLY A 292 19.05 16.90 13.82
C GLY A 292 19.06 17.41 12.37
N ARG A 293 20.04 16.94 11.57
CA ARG A 293 20.16 17.33 10.17
C ARG A 293 18.94 16.89 9.35
N LEU A 294 18.55 17.72 8.40
CA LEU A 294 17.59 17.34 7.36
C LEU A 294 18.18 16.20 6.51
N GLN A 295 17.40 15.14 6.30
CA GLN A 295 17.79 13.97 5.52
C GLN A 295 16.62 13.46 4.66
N ARG A 296 16.94 12.73 3.59
CA ARG A 296 15.96 11.95 2.82
C ARG A 296 15.14 11.05 3.73
N GLY A 297 13.84 10.93 3.42
CA GLY A 297 12.92 10.11 4.18
C GLY A 297 12.27 10.84 5.35
N MET A 298 12.82 11.99 5.78
CA MET A 298 12.19 12.79 6.82
C MET A 298 10.86 13.37 6.37
N SER A 299 9.95 13.53 7.34
CA SER A 299 8.71 14.23 7.08
C SER A 299 8.91 15.72 6.81
N ILE A 300 8.11 16.24 5.89
CA ILE A 300 8.01 17.67 5.59
C ILE A 300 6.54 18.07 5.54
N GLY A 301 6.27 19.34 5.76
CA GLY A 301 4.92 19.87 5.61
C GLY A 301 4.91 21.38 5.52
N ILE A 302 3.74 21.92 5.16
CA ILE A 302 3.53 23.37 5.12
C ILE A 302 3.54 23.91 6.54
N LYS A 303 4.23 25.04 6.74
CA LYS A 303 4.28 25.72 8.02
C LYS A 303 2.88 26.06 8.52
N GLY A 304 2.53 25.56 9.70
CA GLY A 304 1.21 25.76 10.33
C GLY A 304 0.15 24.73 9.94
N ALA A 305 0.37 23.92 8.90
CA ALA A 305 -0.51 22.82 8.54
C ALA A 305 -0.18 21.53 9.29
N GLN A 306 -1.14 20.59 9.30
CA GLN A 306 -0.94 19.21 9.78
C GLN A 306 -0.61 18.22 8.65
N GLY A 307 -0.75 18.66 7.39
CA GLY A 307 -0.42 17.88 6.20
C GLY A 307 1.06 17.51 6.14
N GLU A 308 1.35 16.48 5.35
CA GLU A 308 2.68 15.89 5.30
C GLU A 308 3.00 15.15 4.01
N GLY A 309 4.29 15.12 3.71
CA GLY A 309 4.88 14.11 2.86
C GLY A 309 6.30 13.84 3.30
N THR A 310 7.06 13.26 2.38
CA THR A 310 8.45 12.85 2.55
C THR A 310 9.37 13.79 1.76
N MET A 311 10.49 14.17 2.38
CA MET A 311 11.62 14.79 1.68
C MET A 311 12.30 13.71 0.82
N GLY A 312 12.23 13.84 -0.50
CA GLY A 312 12.77 12.87 -1.43
C GLY A 312 14.29 12.87 -1.48
N GLY A 313 14.90 14.05 -1.52
CA GLY A 313 16.35 14.21 -1.54
C GLY A 313 16.76 15.61 -1.98
N PHE A 314 18.05 15.89 -1.85
CA PHE A 314 18.68 17.13 -2.28
C PHE A 314 18.90 17.12 -3.78
N VAL A 315 18.56 18.23 -4.44
CA VAL A 315 18.78 18.42 -5.88
C VAL A 315 19.22 19.86 -6.16
N THR A 316 19.83 20.07 -7.32
CA THR A 316 20.10 21.39 -7.88
C THR A 316 19.22 21.64 -9.10
N PHE A 317 18.68 22.84 -9.18
CA PHE A 317 17.95 23.33 -10.35
C PHE A 317 18.79 24.42 -11.00
N LYS A 318 19.11 24.28 -12.29
CA LYS A 318 19.86 25.31 -13.05
C LYS A 318 18.92 26.00 -14.03
N ARG A 319 18.93 27.33 -14.01
CA ARG A 319 18.15 28.17 -14.93
C ARG A 319 18.87 29.47 -15.18
N ASN A 320 19.04 29.86 -16.45
CA ASN A 320 19.68 31.14 -16.82
C ASN A 320 21.03 31.36 -16.11
N ASN A 321 21.87 30.31 -16.00
CA ASN A 321 23.15 30.29 -15.26
C ASN A 321 23.05 30.50 -13.74
N VAL A 322 21.85 30.50 -13.16
CA VAL A 322 21.63 30.51 -11.71
C VAL A 322 21.37 29.09 -11.24
N THR A 323 22.09 28.67 -10.20
CA THR A 323 21.90 27.37 -9.55
C THR A 323 21.13 27.56 -8.24
N TYR A 324 19.96 26.94 -8.17
CA TYR A 324 19.13 26.86 -6.98
C TYR A 324 19.42 25.55 -6.26
N GLN A 325 19.62 25.62 -4.94
CA GLN A 325 19.87 24.45 -4.09
C GLN A 325 18.61 24.17 -3.28
N GLY A 326 18.13 22.92 -3.31
CA GLY A 326 16.85 22.61 -2.69
C GLY A 326 16.61 21.13 -2.49
N ILE A 327 15.35 20.82 -2.19
CA ILE A 327 14.85 19.45 -2.06
C ILE A 327 13.73 19.21 -3.07
N LEU A 328 13.57 17.97 -3.49
CA LEU A 328 12.45 17.53 -4.34
C LEU A 328 11.47 16.68 -3.53
N THR A 329 10.18 16.85 -3.79
CA THR A 329 9.07 16.10 -3.18
C THR A 329 7.86 16.11 -4.13
N SER A 330 6.75 15.48 -3.77
CA SER A 330 5.48 15.61 -4.50
C SER A 330 4.83 16.97 -4.26
N TYR A 331 4.15 17.50 -5.27
CA TYR A 331 3.47 18.79 -5.12
C TYR A 331 2.29 18.70 -4.16
N HIS A 332 1.48 17.63 -4.21
CA HIS A 332 0.36 17.46 -3.27
C HIS A 332 0.82 17.51 -1.80
N ALA A 333 1.97 16.90 -1.46
CA ALA A 333 2.54 16.93 -0.12
C ALA A 333 2.88 18.35 0.41
N VAL A 334 3.02 19.33 -0.49
CA VAL A 334 3.32 20.74 -0.18
C VAL A 334 2.26 21.70 -0.73
N ARG A 335 1.10 21.17 -1.12
CA ARG A 335 -0.01 21.94 -1.67
C ARG A 335 -0.86 22.50 -0.52
N PRO A 336 -1.12 23.82 -0.46
CA PRO A 336 -1.96 24.38 0.59
C PRO A 336 -3.40 23.88 0.51
N ASP A 337 -4.00 23.63 1.67
CA ASP A 337 -5.42 23.30 1.84
C ASP A 337 -6.31 24.52 1.54
N ASN A 338 -6.33 24.97 0.28
CA ASN A 338 -7.22 26.04 -0.17
C ASN A 338 -8.40 25.43 -0.96
N PRO A 339 -9.66 25.72 -0.58
CA PRO A 339 -10.83 25.21 -1.28
C PRO A 339 -10.98 25.73 -2.72
N ALA A 340 -10.21 26.72 -3.17
CA ALA A 340 -10.19 27.09 -4.59
C ALA A 340 -9.02 26.42 -5.30
N VAL A 341 -9.30 25.74 -6.43
CA VAL A 341 -8.25 25.32 -7.38
C VAL A 341 -7.45 26.56 -7.76
N THR A 342 -6.21 26.62 -7.32
CA THR A 342 -5.37 27.79 -7.49
C THR A 342 -4.83 27.84 -8.92
N LEU A 343 -4.38 29.01 -9.38
CA LEU A 343 -3.63 29.10 -10.64
C LEU A 343 -2.42 28.14 -10.65
N ALA A 344 -1.83 27.88 -9.49
CA ALA A 344 -0.73 26.93 -9.31
C ALA A 344 -1.14 25.47 -9.58
N ASP A 345 -2.36 25.07 -9.23
CA ASP A 345 -2.90 23.74 -9.58
C ASP A 345 -3.18 23.58 -11.07
N ARG A 346 -3.27 24.69 -11.82
CA ARG A 346 -3.54 24.64 -13.27
C ARG A 346 -2.26 24.70 -14.07
N LYS A 347 -1.36 25.60 -13.69
CA LYS A 347 -0.18 25.95 -14.49
C LYS A 347 1.14 25.51 -13.85
N GLY A 348 1.10 24.98 -12.63
CA GLY A 348 2.29 24.81 -11.81
C GLY A 348 2.75 26.12 -11.15
N ILE A 349 3.88 26.04 -10.44
CA ILE A 349 4.52 27.20 -9.80
C ILE A 349 5.80 27.54 -10.56
N SER A 350 5.98 28.81 -10.89
CA SER A 350 7.20 29.35 -11.49
C SER A 350 7.72 30.54 -10.68
N ILE A 351 9.04 30.75 -10.67
CA ILE A 351 9.67 31.93 -10.07
C ILE A 351 9.36 33.23 -10.81
N ASP A 352 8.99 33.19 -12.09
CA ASP A 352 8.63 34.41 -12.83
C ASP A 352 7.20 34.86 -12.59
N ASP A 353 6.36 34.01 -11.97
CA ASP A 353 5.00 34.38 -11.64
C ASP A 353 4.99 35.30 -10.41
N SER A 354 4.67 36.57 -10.63
CA SER A 354 4.57 37.57 -9.57
C SER A 354 3.48 37.25 -8.55
N ASN A 355 2.50 36.43 -8.91
CA ASN A 355 1.36 36.04 -8.07
C ASN A 355 1.51 34.62 -7.51
N ARG A 356 2.72 34.03 -7.57
CA ARG A 356 2.96 32.69 -7.03
C ARG A 356 2.59 32.62 -5.53
N PRO A 357 1.98 31.51 -5.08
CA PRO A 357 1.68 31.33 -3.67
C PRO A 357 2.99 31.23 -2.87
N LYS A 358 3.03 31.91 -1.72
CA LYS A 358 4.15 31.78 -0.79
C LYS A 358 3.94 30.57 0.11
N ILE A 359 4.57 29.45 -0.23
CA ILE A 359 4.44 28.19 0.50
C ILE A 359 5.73 27.93 1.28
N GLU A 360 5.70 28.18 2.59
CA GLU A 360 6.82 27.93 3.50
C GLU A 360 6.81 26.47 3.97
N ILE A 361 7.93 25.77 3.81
CA ILE A 361 8.07 24.35 4.17
C ILE A 361 8.91 24.19 5.43
N VAL A 362 8.49 23.28 6.31
CA VAL A 362 9.18 22.93 7.57
C VAL A 362 9.49 21.44 7.66
N TYR A 363 10.49 21.10 8.48
CA TYR A 363 10.83 19.72 8.85
C TYR A 363 11.11 19.57 10.36
N PRO A 364 10.82 18.40 10.95
CA PRO A 364 9.77 17.49 10.51
C PRO A 364 8.44 18.22 10.29
N ALA A 365 7.47 17.58 9.64
CA ALA A 365 6.10 18.09 9.60
C ALA A 365 5.61 18.43 11.02
N THR A 366 4.76 19.45 11.19
CA THR A 366 4.42 20.01 12.52
C THR A 366 3.98 18.97 13.54
N LYS A 367 3.17 17.99 13.13
CA LYS A 367 2.70 16.92 14.03
C LYS A 367 3.81 15.92 14.40
N ASP A 368 4.69 15.59 13.47
CA ASP A 368 5.82 14.71 13.73
C ASP A 368 6.89 15.39 14.56
N ALA A 369 7.08 16.70 14.39
CA ALA A 369 7.95 17.47 15.26
C ALA A 369 7.46 17.40 16.71
N ARG A 370 6.15 17.47 16.94
CA ARG A 370 5.57 17.28 18.29
C ARG A 370 5.78 15.85 18.79
N ALA A 371 5.54 14.83 17.96
CA ALA A 371 5.76 13.43 18.32
C ALA A 371 7.23 13.15 18.67
N THR A 372 8.14 13.69 17.85
CA THR A 372 9.60 13.63 18.02
C THR A 372 10.04 14.26 19.34
N LYS A 373 9.54 15.47 19.67
CA LYS A 373 9.82 16.11 20.95
C LYS A 373 9.31 15.31 22.14
N ARG A 374 8.11 14.74 22.04
CA ARG A 374 7.52 13.89 23.10
C ARG A 374 8.36 12.63 23.32
N GLN A 375 8.78 11.97 22.25
CA GLN A 375 9.65 10.80 22.34
C GLN A 375 10.98 11.15 22.99
N ALA A 376 11.65 12.22 22.54
CA ALA A 376 12.93 12.64 23.09
C ALA A 376 12.83 13.00 24.59
N GLN A 377 11.75 13.65 25.00
CA GLN A 377 11.48 13.94 26.40
C GLN A 377 11.26 12.66 27.22
N ALA A 378 10.49 11.71 26.69
CA ALA A 378 10.22 10.44 27.36
C ALA A 378 11.50 9.60 27.52
N ASP A 379 12.36 9.57 26.50
CA ASP A 379 13.65 8.86 26.56
C ASP A 379 14.58 9.49 27.60
N TYR A 380 14.70 10.83 27.61
CA TYR A 380 15.44 11.58 28.63
C TYR A 380 14.93 11.32 30.06
N ASP A 381 13.61 11.39 30.28
CA ASP A 381 13.03 11.18 31.61
C ASP A 381 13.22 9.73 32.09
N LYS A 382 13.16 8.77 31.17
CA LYS A 382 13.42 7.35 31.45
C LYS A 382 14.87 7.12 31.84
N SER A 383 15.84 7.54 31.02
CA SER A 383 17.27 7.34 31.31
C SER A 383 17.69 8.05 32.59
N LYS A 384 17.16 9.25 32.86
CA LYS A 384 17.35 9.97 34.12
C LYS A 384 16.83 9.20 35.34
N THR A 385 15.63 8.63 35.23
CA THR A 385 15.00 7.86 36.31
C THR A 385 15.76 6.56 36.57
N ASP A 386 16.13 5.83 35.52
CA ASP A 386 16.90 4.59 35.61
C ASP A 386 18.29 4.83 36.23
N LEU A 387 18.98 5.90 35.81
CA LEU A 387 20.28 6.28 36.35
C LEU A 387 20.18 6.64 37.84
N ARG A 388 19.20 7.45 38.22
CA ARG A 388 18.95 7.79 39.64
C ARG A 388 18.70 6.54 40.47
N PHE A 389 17.82 5.65 40.00
CA PHE A 389 17.48 4.41 40.71
C PHE A 389 18.70 3.51 40.93
N LEU A 390 19.53 3.29 39.90
CA LEU A 390 20.74 2.47 40.06
C LEU A 390 21.79 3.12 40.94
N THR A 391 21.93 4.44 40.88
CA THR A 391 22.86 5.21 41.73
C THR A 391 22.44 5.12 43.20
N GLU A 392 21.17 5.34 43.50
CA GLU A 392 20.61 5.19 44.86
C GLU A 392 20.77 3.76 45.37
N ARG A 393 20.52 2.74 44.53
CA ARG A 393 20.71 1.33 44.90
C ARG A 393 22.16 0.99 45.19
N ARG A 394 23.10 1.51 44.38
CA ARG A 394 24.55 1.39 44.63
C ARG A 394 24.90 1.99 45.99
N ASP A 395 24.43 3.20 46.26
CA ASP A 395 24.74 3.92 47.49
C ASP A 395 24.16 3.20 48.73
N GLN A 396 22.96 2.64 48.61
CA GLN A 396 22.35 1.79 49.64
C GLN A 396 23.16 0.50 49.88
N ASN A 397 23.60 -0.19 48.83
CA ASN A 397 24.43 -1.39 48.96
C ASN A 397 25.74 -1.07 49.70
N VAL A 398 26.40 0.03 49.34
CA VAL A 398 27.61 0.51 50.02
C VAL A 398 27.32 0.81 51.50
N ALA A 399 26.20 1.48 51.80
CA ALA A 399 25.82 1.83 53.17
C ALA A 399 25.58 0.62 54.08
N ILE A 400 25.10 -0.51 53.53
CA ILE A 400 24.88 -1.76 54.29
C ILE A 400 26.11 -2.70 54.27
N GLY A 401 27.27 -2.23 53.78
CA GLY A 401 28.50 -3.02 53.69
C GLY A 401 28.49 -4.09 52.60
N ARG A 402 27.52 -4.04 51.68
CA ARG A 402 27.50 -4.90 50.50
C ARG A 402 28.40 -4.27 49.43
N GLY A 403 29.42 -5.00 48.99
CA GLY A 403 30.30 -4.55 47.89
C GLY A 403 29.50 -4.24 46.62
N VAL A 404 29.94 -3.24 45.86
CA VAL A 404 29.41 -2.94 44.52
C VAL A 404 30.05 -3.88 43.52
N THR A 405 29.24 -4.48 42.65
CA THR A 405 29.78 -5.35 41.60
C THR A 405 30.27 -4.54 40.41
N ASP A 406 31.33 -5.00 39.72
CA ASP A 406 31.81 -4.36 38.49
C ASP A 406 30.71 -4.25 37.42
N ARG A 407 29.80 -5.22 37.38
CA ARG A 407 28.63 -5.22 36.50
C ARG A 407 27.68 -4.06 36.80
N GLU A 408 27.49 -3.70 38.07
CA GLU A 408 26.67 -2.55 38.45
C GLU A 408 27.34 -1.23 38.09
N LEU A 409 28.65 -1.09 38.33
CA LEU A 409 29.40 0.10 37.93
C LEU A 409 29.35 0.31 36.42
N LYS A 410 29.61 -0.72 35.63
CA LYS A 410 29.52 -0.66 34.17
C LYS A 410 28.12 -0.28 33.71
N ARG A 411 27.07 -0.83 34.34
CA ARG A 411 25.69 -0.48 34.00
C ARG A 411 25.34 0.98 34.30
N ILE A 412 25.91 1.56 35.38
CA ILE A 412 25.74 2.98 35.69
C ILE A 412 26.45 3.82 34.63
N GLU A 413 27.70 3.49 34.28
CA GLU A 413 28.47 4.17 33.23
C GLU A 413 27.73 4.14 31.87
N ASP A 414 27.21 2.98 31.46
CA ASP A 414 26.40 2.83 30.24
C ASP A 414 25.15 3.72 30.28
N LEU A 415 24.46 3.82 31.43
CA LEU A 415 23.28 4.69 31.59
C LEU A 415 23.63 6.18 31.68
N GLU A 416 24.77 6.56 32.25
CA GLU A 416 25.27 7.93 32.22
C GLU A 416 25.53 8.38 30.79
N GLY A 417 26.15 7.52 29.98
CA GLY A 417 26.35 7.74 28.55
C GLY A 417 25.02 7.91 27.80
N GLN A 418 24.04 7.02 28.04
CA GLN A 418 22.72 7.13 27.43
C GLN A 418 21.97 8.40 27.86
N TYR A 419 22.03 8.75 29.16
CA TYR A 419 21.40 9.97 29.68
C TYR A 419 21.99 11.24 29.04
N GLN A 420 23.30 11.31 28.86
CA GLN A 420 23.97 12.42 28.17
C GLN A 420 23.55 12.51 26.70
N LEU A 421 23.44 11.37 26.01
CA LEU A 421 22.98 11.30 24.62
C LEU A 421 21.51 11.75 24.49
N ASP A 422 20.63 11.30 25.39
CA ASP A 422 19.22 11.70 25.40
C ASP A 422 19.07 13.20 25.72
N GLU A 423 19.90 13.74 26.63
CA GLU A 423 19.92 15.17 26.93
C GLU A 423 20.35 15.99 25.69
N GLN A 424 21.40 15.56 24.99
CA GLN A 424 21.83 16.20 23.75
C GLN A 424 20.73 16.13 22.67
N THR A 425 20.09 14.97 22.52
CA THR A 425 18.98 14.77 21.58
C THR A 425 17.81 15.70 21.89
N LEU A 426 17.40 15.80 23.16
CA LEU A 426 16.34 16.69 23.61
C LEU A 426 16.65 18.16 23.30
N ARG A 427 17.91 18.59 23.50
CA ARG A 427 18.36 19.94 23.11
C ARG A 427 18.29 20.14 21.59
N SER A 428 18.73 19.16 20.81
CA SER A 428 18.68 19.20 19.34
C SER A 428 17.25 19.27 18.81
N VAL A 429 16.26 18.61 19.40
CA VAL A 429 14.87 18.65 18.88
C VAL A 429 14.06 19.86 19.36
N LYS A 430 14.56 20.64 20.34
CA LYS A 430 13.81 21.74 20.97
C LYS A 430 13.27 22.77 19.97
N HIS A 431 14.03 23.04 18.91
CA HIS A 431 13.73 24.05 17.89
C HIS A 431 12.82 23.55 16.76
N LEU A 432 12.42 22.27 16.74
CA LEU A 432 11.53 21.73 15.71
C LEU A 432 10.09 22.27 15.82
N PRO A 433 9.28 22.29 14.75
CA PRO A 433 9.72 22.12 13.36
C PRO A 433 10.56 23.32 12.92
N SER A 434 11.54 23.09 12.06
CA SER A 434 12.43 24.12 11.51
C SER A 434 12.06 24.43 10.06
N LYS A 435 12.15 25.70 9.66
CA LYS A 435 11.95 26.09 8.26
C LYS A 435 13.06 25.49 7.40
N ILE A 436 12.70 24.97 6.22
CA ILE A 436 13.63 24.56 5.15
C ILE A 436 13.81 25.74 4.19
N GLY A 437 12.67 26.24 3.71
CA GLY A 437 12.60 27.32 2.73
C GLY A 437 11.23 27.39 2.07
N ASP A 438 11.20 27.66 0.77
CA ASP A 438 9.99 28.07 0.05
C ASP A 438 9.83 27.26 -1.25
N VAL A 439 8.60 26.88 -1.60
CA VAL A 439 8.31 26.23 -2.90
C VAL A 439 8.46 27.26 -4.01
N ILE A 440 9.38 27.03 -4.95
CA ILE A 440 9.62 27.96 -6.07
C ILE A 440 9.31 27.37 -7.44
N PHE A 441 9.28 26.04 -7.57
CA PHE A 441 8.82 25.34 -8.77
C PHE A 441 7.91 24.17 -8.41
N ALA A 442 6.83 23.97 -9.16
CA ALA A 442 5.96 22.80 -8.99
C ALA A 442 5.19 22.48 -10.26
N SER A 443 4.78 21.22 -10.43
CA SER A 443 4.04 20.75 -11.61
C SER A 443 2.56 21.13 -11.64
N GLY A 444 1.93 21.32 -10.47
CA GLY A 444 0.49 21.61 -10.38
C GLY A 444 -0.44 20.39 -10.51
N ILE A 445 0.03 19.14 -10.33
CA ILE A 445 -0.80 17.93 -10.56
C ILE A 445 -1.41 17.90 -11.98
N ARG A 446 -0.59 18.21 -12.98
CA ARG A 446 -1.00 18.28 -14.40
C ARG A 446 -0.84 16.95 -15.11
N ILE A 447 -1.52 16.81 -16.24
CA ILE A 447 -1.33 15.71 -17.19
C ILE A 447 -0.41 16.20 -18.30
N MET A 448 0.64 15.43 -18.62
CA MET A 448 1.50 15.66 -19.77
C MET A 448 1.46 14.40 -20.64
N GLY A 449 0.82 14.49 -21.80
CA GLY A 449 0.49 13.32 -22.62
C GLY A 449 -0.44 12.35 -21.88
N SER A 450 0.03 11.14 -21.60
CA SER A 450 -0.68 10.15 -20.78
C SER A 450 -0.18 10.08 -19.33
N LYS A 451 0.69 10.98 -18.88
CA LYS A 451 1.34 10.90 -17.56
C LYS A 451 0.80 11.94 -16.60
N LEU A 452 0.57 11.55 -15.35
CA LEU A 452 0.35 12.50 -14.26
C LEU A 452 1.70 13.03 -13.76
N LEU A 453 1.79 14.34 -13.55
CA LEU A 453 2.97 15.01 -13.02
C LEU A 453 2.68 15.67 -11.68
N ASP A 454 3.38 15.22 -10.65
CA ASP A 454 3.19 15.65 -9.28
C ASP A 454 4.54 15.78 -8.56
N TRP A 455 5.19 16.92 -8.74
CA TRP A 455 6.48 17.23 -8.15
C TRP A 455 6.57 18.70 -7.76
N ALA A 456 7.33 18.98 -6.71
CA ALA A 456 7.65 20.32 -6.25
C ALA A 456 9.11 20.40 -5.79
N PHE A 457 9.74 21.51 -6.14
CA PHE A 457 11.07 21.88 -5.69
C PHE A 457 10.97 22.99 -4.63
N VAL A 458 11.56 22.70 -3.47
CA VAL A 458 11.65 23.62 -2.34
C VAL A 458 13.06 24.16 -2.28
N GLU A 459 13.22 25.45 -2.54
CA GLU A 459 14.52 26.13 -2.40
C GLU A 459 14.89 26.21 -0.92
N ILE A 460 16.12 25.85 -0.57
CA ILE A 460 16.63 26.01 0.79
C ILE A 460 17.07 27.46 0.98
N THR A 461 16.26 28.22 1.70
CA THR A 461 16.55 29.63 2.01
C THR A 461 17.15 29.81 3.40
N GLU A 462 17.01 28.82 4.29
CA GLU A 462 17.49 28.90 5.67
C GLU A 462 19.00 28.60 5.78
N PRO A 463 19.83 29.52 6.28
CA PRO A 463 21.29 29.33 6.37
C PRO A 463 21.69 28.10 7.17
N ASN A 464 20.95 27.81 8.25
CA ASN A 464 21.20 26.65 9.10
C ASN A 464 20.89 25.31 8.42
N VAL A 465 20.01 25.30 7.42
CA VAL A 465 19.69 24.10 6.64
C VAL A 465 20.62 23.99 5.44
N LYS A 466 21.03 25.12 4.87
CA LYS A 466 21.96 25.17 3.72
C LYS A 466 23.29 24.47 4.01
N LYS A 467 23.77 24.49 5.26
CA LYS A 467 24.97 23.74 5.67
C LYS A 467 24.84 22.22 5.59
N PHE A 468 23.62 21.71 5.46
CA PHE A 468 23.32 20.29 5.29
C PHE A 468 23.11 19.88 3.83
N PHE A 469 23.09 20.84 2.90
CA PHE A 469 22.94 20.57 1.48
C PHE A 469 24.15 19.79 0.97
N ARG A 470 23.94 18.55 0.55
CA ARG A 470 24.96 17.62 0.07
C ARG A 470 24.34 16.56 -0.84
N CYS A 471 25.18 15.83 -1.57
CA CYS A 471 24.72 14.64 -2.28
C CYS A 471 24.17 13.61 -1.28
N ASP A 472 22.98 13.09 -1.56
CA ASP A 472 22.39 12.04 -0.74
C ASP A 472 23.24 10.76 -0.80
N LEU A 473 23.11 9.94 0.23
CA LEU A 473 23.78 8.64 0.31
C LEU A 473 22.82 7.52 -0.04
N MET A 474 23.33 6.44 -0.61
CA MET A 474 22.62 5.18 -0.79
C MET A 474 22.20 4.63 0.59
N PRO A 475 20.92 4.30 0.83
CA PRO A 475 20.50 3.80 2.13
C PRO A 475 21.10 2.41 2.41
N ARG A 476 21.32 2.09 3.68
CA ARG A 476 21.68 0.74 4.10
C ARG A 476 20.44 -0.11 4.14
N ILE A 477 20.35 -1.15 3.33
CA ILE A 477 19.11 -1.92 3.18
C ILE A 477 19.08 -3.02 4.23
N PRO A 478 18.08 -3.00 5.16
CA PRO A 478 17.94 -4.04 6.15
C PRO A 478 17.85 -5.42 5.49
N TYR A 479 18.49 -6.43 6.08
CA TYR A 479 18.50 -7.79 5.52
C TYR A 479 17.09 -8.31 5.19
N VAL A 480 16.11 -8.01 6.06
CA VAL A 480 14.70 -8.41 5.89
C VAL A 480 13.96 -7.70 4.74
N GLN A 481 14.51 -6.59 4.24
CA GLN A 481 13.99 -5.83 3.10
C GLN A 481 14.74 -6.15 1.80
N ARG A 482 15.80 -6.96 1.85
CA ARG A 482 16.52 -7.34 0.64
C ARG A 482 15.63 -8.27 -0.18
N PRO A 483 15.55 -8.08 -1.50
CA PRO A 483 14.66 -8.86 -2.33
C PRO A 483 15.03 -10.35 -2.27
N ALA A 484 14.02 -11.22 -2.20
CA ALA A 484 14.23 -12.66 -2.32
C ALA A 484 14.83 -12.97 -3.68
N MET A 485 15.81 -13.88 -3.68
CA MET A 485 16.40 -14.35 -4.91
C MET A 485 15.44 -15.30 -5.63
N ASP A 486 14.92 -14.91 -6.78
CA ASP A 486 14.51 -15.87 -7.79
C ASP A 486 15.80 -16.51 -8.34
N ARG A 487 16.15 -17.72 -7.85
CA ARG A 487 17.17 -18.59 -8.45
C ARG A 487 18.65 -18.21 -8.31
N GLY A 488 19.04 -17.48 -7.27
CA GLY A 488 20.41 -17.54 -6.73
C GLY A 488 21.33 -16.35 -6.98
N ASP A 489 20.91 -15.33 -7.74
CA ASP A 489 21.69 -14.08 -7.85
C ASP A 489 21.18 -13.04 -6.85
N VAL A 490 22.03 -12.69 -5.88
CA VAL A 490 21.74 -11.63 -4.90
C VAL A 490 21.74 -10.32 -5.66
N ILE A 491 20.58 -9.64 -5.74
CA ILE A 491 20.55 -8.25 -6.19
C ILE A 491 21.30 -7.43 -5.16
N SER A 492 22.54 -7.09 -5.50
CA SER A 492 23.39 -6.26 -4.67
C SER A 492 23.06 -4.82 -5.02
N PHE A 493 22.54 -4.09 -4.04
CA PHE A 493 22.55 -2.64 -4.10
C PHE A 493 23.98 -2.21 -3.85
N HIS A 494 24.71 -1.96 -4.93
CA HIS A 494 26.10 -1.60 -4.87
C HIS A 494 26.22 -0.27 -4.10
N HIS A 495 27.27 -0.14 -3.30
CA HIS A 495 27.62 1.10 -2.61
C HIS A 495 26.63 1.57 -1.53
N GLU A 496 26.07 0.68 -0.69
CA GLU A 496 25.35 1.11 0.54
C GLU A 496 26.20 2.13 1.34
N GLY A 497 25.65 3.31 1.63
CA GLY A 497 26.33 4.43 2.28
C GLY A 497 27.22 5.29 1.37
N GLY A 498 27.41 4.93 0.10
CA GLY A 498 28.09 5.74 -0.91
C GLY A 498 27.20 6.88 -1.43
N MET A 499 27.76 7.84 -2.16
CA MET A 499 27.00 8.92 -2.79
C MET A 499 26.12 8.38 -3.93
N LEU A 500 24.97 9.01 -4.16
CA LEU A 500 24.14 8.68 -5.31
C LEU A 500 24.82 9.12 -6.63
N ASN A 501 24.67 8.29 -7.66
CA ASN A 501 25.42 8.40 -8.91
C ASN A 501 24.81 9.36 -9.95
N GLY A 502 23.56 9.77 -9.75
CA GLY A 502 22.87 10.70 -10.65
C GLY A 502 21.38 10.44 -10.73
N ILE A 503 20.77 10.91 -11.83
CA ILE A 503 19.36 10.70 -12.13
C ILE A 503 19.24 9.97 -13.47
N GLU A 504 18.45 8.90 -13.50
CA GLU A 504 18.15 8.08 -14.68
C GLU A 504 16.64 7.86 -14.86
N ALA A 505 16.28 7.21 -15.96
CA ALA A 505 14.91 6.74 -16.17
C ALA A 505 14.68 5.39 -15.46
N MET A 506 13.45 5.16 -15.00
CA MET A 506 13.06 3.84 -14.50
C MET A 506 13.04 2.82 -15.65
N LYS A 507 13.44 1.59 -15.31
CA LYS A 507 13.39 0.43 -16.18
C LYS A 507 12.36 -0.54 -15.62
N LYS A 508 11.60 -1.16 -16.51
CA LYS A 508 10.62 -2.20 -16.17
C LYS A 508 11.36 -3.43 -15.67
N GLY A 509 10.85 -4.10 -14.64
CA GLY A 509 11.43 -5.32 -14.08
C GLY A 509 12.57 -5.11 -13.07
N ASP A 510 13.16 -3.92 -13.01
CA ASP A 510 14.25 -3.57 -12.08
C ASP A 510 13.76 -3.40 -10.64
N TYR A 511 14.70 -3.48 -9.69
CA TYR A 511 14.46 -3.26 -8.27
C TYR A 511 14.83 -1.85 -7.84
N TYR A 512 14.01 -1.31 -6.94
CA TYR A 512 14.15 0.04 -6.42
C TYR A 512 14.04 0.03 -4.90
N VAL A 513 14.87 0.84 -4.26
CA VAL A 513 14.78 1.16 -2.83
C VAL A 513 14.24 2.58 -2.66
N MET A 514 13.39 2.78 -1.66
CA MET A 514 12.96 4.08 -1.20
C MET A 514 13.17 4.23 0.30
N VAL A 515 13.22 5.48 0.77
CA VAL A 515 13.17 5.82 2.19
C VAL A 515 11.98 6.76 2.38
N GLY A 516 10.92 6.25 3.01
CA GLY A 516 9.68 6.97 3.26
C GLY A 516 9.53 7.36 4.73
N ARG A 517 8.85 8.47 4.99
CA ARG A 517 8.49 8.92 6.35
C ARG A 517 7.82 7.83 7.19
N SER A 518 6.88 7.11 6.57
CA SER A 518 5.95 6.22 7.24
C SER A 518 6.39 4.76 7.16
N SER A 519 7.06 4.38 6.07
CA SER A 519 7.47 3.01 5.82
C SER A 519 8.95 2.71 6.06
N ASP A 520 9.74 3.75 6.39
CA ASP A 520 11.21 3.71 6.46
C ASP A 520 11.80 3.17 5.14
N ILE A 521 12.76 2.24 5.20
CA ILE A 521 13.38 1.66 4.00
C ILE A 521 12.51 0.55 3.45
N ARG A 522 12.15 0.67 2.17
CA ARG A 522 11.37 -0.34 1.43
C ARG A 522 12.03 -0.64 0.09
N VAL A 523 11.98 -1.92 -0.29
CA VAL A 523 12.43 -2.39 -1.60
C VAL A 523 11.26 -2.99 -2.35
N GLY A 524 11.22 -2.74 -3.65
CA GLY A 524 10.20 -3.30 -4.52
C GLY A 524 10.67 -3.44 -5.95
N ARG A 525 9.92 -4.21 -6.73
CA ARG A 525 10.18 -4.46 -8.15
C ARG A 525 9.23 -3.66 -9.03
N CYS A 526 9.78 -2.97 -10.02
CA CYS A 526 9.02 -2.26 -11.03
C CYS A 526 8.31 -3.25 -11.94
N ASN A 527 7.01 -3.04 -12.14
CA ASN A 527 6.20 -3.95 -12.94
C ASN A 527 6.56 -3.88 -14.44
N GLY A 528 6.42 -5.02 -15.14
CA GLY A 528 6.69 -5.12 -16.58
C GLY A 528 5.73 -4.32 -17.47
N THR A 529 4.59 -3.90 -16.93
CA THR A 529 3.60 -3.08 -17.64
C THR A 529 3.26 -1.83 -16.86
N LEU A 530 2.87 -0.79 -17.58
CA LEU A 530 2.34 0.44 -16.98
C LEU A 530 0.88 0.21 -16.58
N ILE A 531 0.51 0.73 -15.42
CA ILE A 531 -0.89 0.72 -14.99
C ILE A 531 -1.66 1.77 -15.77
N SER A 532 -2.81 1.41 -16.32
CA SER A 532 -3.76 2.35 -16.90
C SER A 532 -4.74 2.78 -15.81
N ARG A 533 -4.75 4.06 -15.46
CA ARG A 533 -5.60 4.62 -14.41
C ARG A 533 -6.76 5.42 -15.00
N HIS A 534 -7.95 5.14 -14.49
CA HIS A 534 -9.18 5.85 -14.83
C HIS A 534 -9.58 6.82 -13.71
N TRP A 535 -9.67 8.09 -14.04
CA TRP A 535 -10.05 9.15 -13.12
C TRP A 535 -11.57 9.30 -13.06
N ARG A 536 -12.10 9.74 -11.91
CA ARG A 536 -13.56 9.92 -11.74
C ARG A 536 -14.08 11.03 -12.64
N SER A 537 -15.26 10.81 -13.24
CA SER A 537 -16.03 11.89 -13.84
C SER A 537 -16.27 13.01 -12.81
N GLY A 538 -15.79 14.22 -13.10
CA GLY A 538 -15.88 15.36 -12.18
C GLY A 538 -14.55 15.77 -11.55
N GLU A 539 -13.51 14.94 -11.62
CA GLU A 539 -12.16 15.40 -11.34
C GLU A 539 -11.66 16.21 -12.55
N VAL A 540 -11.49 17.52 -12.39
CA VAL A 540 -10.89 18.35 -13.44
C VAL A 540 -9.38 18.32 -13.27
N ARG A 541 -8.68 17.87 -14.31
CA ARG A 541 -7.23 17.97 -14.43
C ARG A 541 -6.86 18.96 -15.52
N TYR A 542 -5.61 19.37 -15.56
CA TYR A 542 -5.12 20.37 -16.50
C TYR A 542 -3.98 19.79 -17.33
N ASN A 543 -3.93 20.10 -18.62
CA ASN A 543 -2.80 19.75 -19.48
C ASN A 543 -1.60 20.67 -19.24
N GLU A 544 -0.52 20.50 -20.00
CA GLU A 544 0.66 21.36 -19.98
C GLU A 544 0.39 22.86 -20.23
N ASN A 545 -0.72 23.20 -20.91
CA ASN A 545 -1.11 24.59 -21.19
C ASN A 545 -2.01 25.19 -20.10
N GLY A 546 -2.43 24.39 -19.12
CA GLY A 546 -3.39 24.78 -18.09
C GLY A 546 -4.84 24.73 -18.54
N ASP A 547 -5.15 24.10 -19.68
CA ASP A 547 -6.51 23.86 -20.12
C ASP A 547 -7.10 22.67 -19.38
N ALA A 548 -8.38 22.77 -19.00
CA ALA A 548 -9.09 21.66 -18.38
C ALA A 548 -9.20 20.48 -19.35
N VAL A 549 -8.78 19.31 -18.91
CA VAL A 549 -8.93 18.05 -19.64
C VAL A 549 -9.97 17.19 -18.92
N GLN A 550 -10.85 16.56 -19.69
CA GLN A 550 -11.82 15.63 -19.10
C GLN A 550 -11.08 14.44 -18.48
N ALA A 551 -11.40 14.13 -17.22
CA ALA A 551 -10.89 12.98 -16.47
C ALA A 551 -11.17 11.62 -17.11
N SER A 552 -12.02 11.55 -18.15
CA SER A 552 -12.14 10.34 -18.97
C SER A 552 -10.83 9.97 -19.68
N GLN A 553 -9.82 10.83 -19.66
CA GLN A 553 -8.48 10.49 -20.11
C GLN A 553 -7.81 9.53 -19.12
N VAL A 554 -7.53 8.32 -19.60
CA VAL A 554 -6.75 7.33 -18.89
C VAL A 554 -5.29 7.77 -18.83
N THR A 555 -4.70 7.81 -17.64
CA THR A 555 -3.26 8.01 -17.46
C THR A 555 -2.54 6.68 -17.37
N GLU A 556 -1.25 6.69 -17.62
CA GLU A 556 -0.39 5.51 -17.53
C GLU A 556 0.73 5.74 -16.54
N GLU A 557 0.85 4.93 -15.50
CA GLU A 557 1.84 5.17 -14.45
C GLU A 557 2.75 3.96 -14.22
N THR A 558 3.92 4.23 -13.66
CA THR A 558 4.83 3.17 -13.22
C THR A 558 4.36 2.67 -11.85
N VAL A 559 4.30 1.35 -11.68
CA VAL A 559 3.93 0.73 -10.41
C VAL A 559 5.08 -0.14 -9.89
N VAL A 560 5.38 0.00 -8.60
CA VAL A 560 6.44 -0.75 -7.90
C VAL A 560 5.81 -1.56 -6.77
N ILE A 561 6.08 -2.86 -6.76
CA ILE A 561 5.47 -3.81 -5.83
C ILE A 561 6.50 -4.27 -4.79
N GLY A 562 6.11 -4.23 -3.52
CA GLY A 562 6.92 -4.73 -2.41
C GLY A 562 6.86 -6.25 -2.34
N GLU A 563 8.02 -6.89 -2.18
CA GLU A 563 8.15 -8.34 -2.00
C GLU A 563 8.87 -8.59 -0.68
N LYS A 564 8.40 -9.55 0.12
CA LYS A 564 9.02 -9.95 1.38
C LYS A 564 9.31 -11.45 1.36
N VAL A 565 10.47 -11.82 1.90
CA VAL A 565 10.86 -13.21 2.07
C VAL A 565 10.41 -13.70 3.43
N GLU A 566 9.62 -14.77 3.45
CA GLU A 566 9.35 -15.55 4.66
C GLU A 566 9.78 -16.99 4.41
N HIS A 567 8.82 -17.93 4.34
CA HIS A 567 9.06 -19.29 3.83
C HIS A 567 8.95 -19.37 2.30
N GLU A 568 8.10 -18.52 1.71
CA GLU A 568 7.91 -18.28 0.27
C GLU A 568 8.01 -16.78 0.03
N VAL A 569 8.10 -16.33 -1.23
CA VAL A 569 8.02 -14.90 -1.53
C VAL A 569 6.56 -14.46 -1.47
N VAL A 570 6.26 -13.62 -0.49
CA VAL A 570 4.92 -13.03 -0.28
C VAL A 570 4.93 -11.56 -0.64
N GLN A 571 3.77 -11.03 -1.00
CA GLN A 571 3.61 -9.60 -1.21
C GLN A 571 3.73 -8.85 0.12
N GLY A 572 4.47 -7.74 0.12
CA GLY A 572 4.48 -6.77 1.21
C GLY A 572 4.09 -5.37 0.73
N PRO A 573 3.70 -4.46 1.63
CA PRO A 573 3.48 -3.06 1.26
C PRO A 573 4.79 -2.42 0.83
N PHE A 574 4.79 -1.76 -0.33
CA PHE A 574 5.92 -0.97 -0.80
C PHE A 574 5.95 0.42 -0.16
N CYS A 575 4.78 1.01 0.08
CA CYS A 575 4.64 2.34 0.68
C CYS A 575 3.44 2.44 1.63
N HIS A 576 3.35 3.54 2.38
CA HIS A 576 2.24 3.87 3.27
C HIS A 576 1.87 5.35 3.15
N PRO A 577 0.65 5.75 3.55
CA PRO A 577 0.28 7.16 3.70
C PRO A 577 1.34 8.00 4.40
N GLY A 578 1.79 9.06 3.72
CA GLY A 578 2.87 9.95 4.16
C GLY A 578 4.21 9.75 3.42
N ASP A 579 4.37 8.66 2.66
CA ASP A 579 5.60 8.40 1.89
C ASP A 579 5.71 9.21 0.58
N SER A 580 4.66 9.94 0.19
CA SER A 580 4.66 10.84 -0.97
C SER A 580 5.90 11.70 -1.04
N GLY A 581 6.54 11.75 -2.21
CA GLY A 581 7.77 12.49 -2.43
C GLY A 581 9.04 11.70 -2.16
N ALA A 582 8.98 10.46 -1.67
CA ALA A 582 10.16 9.60 -1.54
C ALA A 582 10.81 9.32 -2.91
N PHE A 583 12.15 9.37 -2.95
CA PHE A 583 12.92 8.93 -4.12
C PHE A 583 12.92 7.41 -4.24
N LEU A 584 12.89 6.94 -5.49
CA LEU A 584 13.19 5.57 -5.85
C LEU A 584 14.59 5.51 -6.46
N ILE A 585 15.44 4.68 -5.88
CA ILE A 585 16.86 4.55 -6.20
C ILE A 585 17.10 3.13 -6.69
N ASN A 586 17.75 2.96 -7.84
CA ASN A 586 18.06 1.62 -8.38
C ASN A 586 19.25 0.97 -7.66
N ALA A 587 19.59 -0.26 -8.05
CA ALA A 587 20.72 -1.01 -7.49
C ALA A 587 22.08 -0.33 -7.68
N ASP A 588 22.20 0.54 -8.69
CA ASP A 588 23.40 1.28 -9.05
C ASP A 588 23.45 2.68 -8.41
N GLY A 589 22.53 3.02 -7.50
CA GLY A 589 22.55 4.31 -6.80
C GLY A 589 22.07 5.52 -7.62
N PHE A 590 21.35 5.32 -8.72
CA PHE A 590 20.70 6.40 -9.48
C PHE A 590 19.28 6.66 -8.99
N VAL A 591 18.91 7.93 -8.84
CA VAL A 591 17.53 8.35 -8.56
C VAL A 591 16.72 8.22 -9.85
N CYS A 592 15.76 7.31 -9.85
CA CYS A 592 15.00 6.95 -11.07
C CYS A 592 13.54 7.39 -11.03
N GLY A 593 12.96 7.55 -9.84
CA GLY A 593 11.55 7.92 -9.71
C GLY A 593 11.22 8.69 -8.45
N LEU A 594 10.01 9.25 -8.43
CA LEU A 594 9.40 9.98 -7.32
C LEU A 594 8.05 9.33 -6.98
N LEU A 595 7.92 8.78 -5.78
CA LEU A 595 6.66 8.22 -5.30
C LEU A 595 5.63 9.33 -5.12
N TYR A 596 4.40 9.16 -5.63
CA TYR A 596 3.34 10.17 -5.47
C TYR A 596 2.00 9.59 -5.01
N GLY A 597 1.84 8.26 -5.06
CA GLY A 597 0.58 7.62 -4.69
C GLY A 597 0.76 6.13 -4.53
N TYR A 598 -0.36 5.44 -4.42
CA TYR A 598 -0.38 4.00 -4.30
C TYR A 598 -1.59 3.40 -5.00
N LEU A 599 -1.39 2.17 -5.44
CA LEU A 599 -2.44 1.24 -5.77
C LEU A 599 -2.89 0.59 -4.48
N ASP A 600 -4.20 0.52 -4.23
CA ASP A 600 -4.75 -0.28 -3.15
C ASP A 600 -5.80 -1.23 -3.70
N ALA A 601 -5.35 -2.43 -4.06
CA ALA A 601 -6.25 -3.56 -4.03
C ALA A 601 -6.39 -3.89 -2.55
N MET A 602 -7.56 -3.66 -1.95
CA MET A 602 -7.84 -3.75 -0.51
C MET A 602 -7.65 -5.17 0.07
N VAL A 603 -6.49 -5.81 -0.11
CA VAL A 603 -6.34 -7.26 -0.13
C VAL A 603 -5.62 -7.84 1.11
N ARG A 604 -5.19 -7.03 2.11
CA ARG A 604 -4.71 -7.48 3.47
C ARG A 604 -4.87 -6.41 4.56
N ARG A 605 -5.45 -6.81 5.72
CA ARG A 605 -5.79 -5.94 6.88
C ARG A 605 -4.59 -5.17 7.47
N ASN A 606 -3.39 -5.74 7.35
CA ASN A 606 -2.12 -5.12 7.78
C ASN A 606 -1.06 -5.11 6.67
N GLU A 607 -1.41 -5.55 5.45
CA GLU A 607 -0.49 -5.73 4.33
C GLU A 607 -1.17 -5.33 3.03
N TYR A 608 -1.88 -4.21 3.04
CA TYR A 608 -2.45 -3.64 1.83
C TYR A 608 -1.45 -3.80 0.69
N THR A 609 -1.97 -4.11 -0.50
CA THR A 609 -1.20 -4.14 -1.74
C THR A 609 -0.81 -2.72 -2.12
N HIS A 610 -0.31 -1.91 -1.18
CA HIS A 610 0.21 -0.56 -1.37
C HIS A 610 1.43 -0.64 -2.29
N ALA A 611 1.18 -0.88 -3.56
CA ALA A 611 2.15 -0.82 -4.62
C ALA A 611 2.31 0.66 -4.95
N GLY A 612 3.54 1.13 -4.96
CA GLY A 612 3.83 2.54 -5.16
C GLY A 612 3.53 2.96 -6.59
N LEU A 613 2.81 4.07 -6.75
CA LEU A 613 2.69 4.77 -8.02
C LEU A 613 3.79 5.80 -8.11
N VAL A 614 4.53 5.76 -9.22
CA VAL A 614 5.80 6.48 -9.35
C VAL A 614 5.82 7.30 -10.63
N ILE A 615 6.29 8.54 -10.50
CA ILE A 615 6.64 9.39 -11.64
C ILE A 615 8.11 9.13 -11.98
N CYS A 616 8.40 8.84 -13.24
CA CYS A 616 9.76 8.66 -13.69
C CYS A 616 10.53 9.99 -13.63
N MET A 617 11.79 9.99 -13.20
CA MET A 617 12.58 11.21 -13.16
C MET A 617 12.86 11.82 -14.54
N SER A 618 12.79 11.03 -15.62
CA SER A 618 12.79 11.56 -16.98
C SER A 618 11.59 12.47 -17.26
N ASP A 619 10.42 12.13 -16.70
CA ASP A 619 9.18 12.90 -16.85
C ASP A 619 9.23 14.16 -15.98
N VAL A 620 9.81 14.06 -14.77
CA VAL A 620 10.09 15.23 -13.91
C VAL A 620 11.04 16.21 -14.61
N ARG A 621 12.14 15.71 -15.20
CA ARG A 621 13.10 16.53 -15.97
C ARG A 621 12.43 17.21 -17.16
N SER A 622 11.70 16.45 -17.97
CA SER A 622 10.97 16.97 -19.13
C SER A 622 9.95 18.04 -18.71
N SER A 623 9.22 17.79 -17.61
CA SER A 623 8.27 18.73 -17.04
C SER A 623 8.94 20.02 -16.55
N ALA A 624 10.09 19.94 -15.88
CA ALA A 624 10.80 21.11 -15.38
C ALA A 624 11.42 21.95 -16.50
N GLN A 625 11.93 21.28 -17.54
CA GLN A 625 12.40 21.92 -18.77
C GLN A 625 11.25 22.64 -19.48
N ALA A 626 10.08 22.01 -19.61
CA ALA A 626 8.90 22.62 -20.22
C ALA A 626 8.34 23.81 -19.42
N LEU A 627 8.46 23.77 -18.09
CA LEU A 627 7.93 24.83 -17.24
C LEU A 627 8.76 26.12 -17.33
N ASN A 628 10.09 26.03 -17.38
CA ASN A 628 10.98 27.21 -17.25
C ASN A 628 12.41 27.02 -17.82
N HIS A 629 12.64 26.07 -18.72
CA HIS A 629 13.98 25.70 -19.19
C HIS A 629 14.94 25.36 -18.03
N VAL A 630 14.41 24.65 -17.02
CA VAL A 630 15.18 24.28 -15.83
C VAL A 630 15.80 22.91 -16.03
N GLU A 631 17.09 22.78 -15.71
CA GLU A 631 17.78 21.50 -15.63
C GLU A 631 17.84 21.02 -14.18
N ILE A 632 17.57 19.73 -13.97
CA ILE A 632 17.61 19.08 -12.66
C ILE A 632 18.79 18.12 -12.58
N ASP A 633 19.61 18.27 -11.55
CA ASP A 633 20.75 17.41 -11.27
C ASP A 633 20.92 17.13 -9.77
N LEU A 634 21.68 16.09 -9.44
CA LEU A 634 22.11 15.87 -8.05
C LEU A 634 23.18 16.88 -7.65
N PRO A 635 23.36 17.15 -6.34
CA PRO A 635 24.47 17.96 -5.87
C PRO A 635 25.80 17.27 -6.23
N PHE A 636 26.73 18.04 -6.80
CA PHE A 636 28.10 17.56 -6.98
C PHE A 636 28.80 17.43 -5.62
N PRO A 637 29.71 16.44 -5.45
CA PRO A 637 30.50 16.25 -4.24
C PRO A 637 31.27 17.47 -3.78
#